data_AF-A0A928AUZ7-F1
#
_entry.id   AF-A0A928AUZ7-F1
#
_cell.length_a   1.000
_cell.length_b   1.000
_cell.length_c   1.000
_cell.angle_alpha   90.00
_cell.angle_beta   90.00
_cell.angle_gamma   90.00
#
_symmetry.space_group_name_H-M   'P 1'
#
loop_
_entity.id
_entity.type
_entity.pdbx_description
1 polymer ?
#
loop_
_entity_poly.entity_id
_entity_poly.type
_entity_poly.pdbx_seq_one_letter_code
_entity_poly.pdbx_strand_id
1 'polypeptide(L)'
;MRTLRYITFALLATLFVACNETEIDNRPPQSDGRIQLDVMSDSNLFANGEDESTISFKSRGGELVLDVVTNVEEWNYNVEGAWLTASKDDHFLYVSADANSAEESREAVIEITATDGQRGVNCRIAVRQNGAGTPEVSLVAAEHNFKAHTDLEYFVDVEATTEDWTFEATCSWLLIEQTDEGLRLTADDNKTNAQRSTEIVVRASEAEGADFETLTVKQDGSAFIIMSSRNVATDDDGGTRELTINSNPELEWNVVNTSAEWFTIERQEGSVAVKVESNAGGNERRGSFDIVVGDEDNHAEATINVLQIGPDTEELIYEIETTEPNQRITAAPLLSPSGGGQIRVDWGDGSDIEEFVEVRGYHNYATPGLYTITITGEAKSLRFGADDAPTTDLRNVISWGTLGYTQATDMCLGCINLESIPNDVAGSFSNVKTFNGAFSCCESLREIPQGLFRYATAAKRFEDCFSHSASISEIPADLFKNCTAAEDMSYAFYATGTGVVDTNQTLSNYSSVSEQVREGRLKSLPEGLFANCPNITQLDYVFGATAIESIPEDIFSTASAATKFTGAFSPCVCLKEIPYDLMANATAALDIKYMFAGCSSITEIPSGVFRNNAAVTNLEYIFYKTGVSTLQQGIFEGLTGAKTIGAVFQDCTNLTTIEEGVFDGLTSAKSFRYCFADCTALRTIPEGLLRDMTLAYEFTYMFHNTALESVPVGLFKDARDYSSADFTYMFSECPNLKTVPAGLFDTFTKVTSPGYRNLFDSSGVETIPAGLFAKSTAVSTGFESLFENCPELHTIEGSIFPENSGVTSVGYMFCNCPKLKSIPEDLFAPFGEAKLKYTATFANCASLEEIPAKLFASNTKTKQFSETFADCVSLKSIPAGLLDACIDVTTVKGMFHGCSALESIPEGLFAKNVAITSFEKSFAECKSLKSIPADLFSAIGTKTSAVTFSQCFAECTSLESIPVSLFDTVRRINYIDSCFEGCTSLTGESPYTIIDAEDGTQTKVHLYERTKGDDFPNVPSSASAHEACFAGCTGLTDYNDMPTTWR
;
A
#
# COMPACT_ATOMS: atom_id res chain seq x y z
N MET A 1 -33.67 36.04 34.00
CA MET A 1 -33.17 35.62 32.67
C MET A 1 -32.65 36.85 31.87
N ARG A 2 -31.69 37.62 32.41
CA ARG A 2 -31.12 38.82 31.73
C ARG A 2 -29.60 38.97 31.93
N THR A 3 -28.90 37.87 32.17
CA THR A 3 -27.44 37.84 32.37
C THR A 3 -26.73 36.76 31.55
N LEU A 4 -27.35 36.31 30.46
CA LEU A 4 -26.90 35.15 29.68
C LEU A 4 -26.84 35.47 28.17
N ARG A 5 -26.14 36.54 27.78
CA ARG A 5 -25.95 36.91 26.36
C ARG A 5 -24.49 37.19 25.94
N TYR A 6 -23.51 36.85 26.77
CA TYR A 6 -22.08 37.01 26.43
C TYR A 6 -21.28 35.70 26.31
N ILE A 7 -21.94 34.55 26.20
CA ILE A 7 -21.26 33.25 25.95
C ILE A 7 -21.99 32.50 24.83
N THR A 8 -22.06 33.11 23.65
CA THR A 8 -22.50 32.43 22.41
C THR A 8 -21.65 32.93 21.25
N PHE A 9 -20.33 32.70 21.34
CA PHE A 9 -19.40 32.69 20.20
C PHE A 9 -18.29 31.68 20.50
N ALA A 10 -18.67 30.43 20.76
CA ALA A 10 -17.73 29.31 20.89
C ALA A 10 -18.41 27.94 20.68
N LEU A 11 -19.37 27.82 19.76
CA LEU A 11 -19.97 26.52 19.43
C LEU A 11 -20.57 26.52 18.03
N LEU A 12 -19.70 26.51 17.02
CA LEU A 12 -19.98 26.02 15.66
C LEU A 12 -18.67 25.97 14.88
N ALA A 13 -17.96 24.85 15.00
CA ALA A 13 -16.83 24.52 14.16
C ALA A 13 -16.91 23.04 13.74
N THR A 14 -17.89 22.70 12.91
CA THR A 14 -17.77 21.57 11.97
C THR A 14 -18.79 21.74 10.85
N LEU A 15 -18.41 22.41 9.74
CA LEU A 15 -18.55 21.93 8.36
C LEU A 15 -18.38 23.06 7.32
N PHE A 16 -17.51 22.76 6.36
CA PHE A 16 -17.38 23.25 4.99
C PHE A 16 -16.41 24.38 4.58
N VAL A 17 -15.80 24.03 3.45
CA VAL A 17 -14.82 24.67 2.58
C VAL A 17 -15.32 25.97 1.97
N ALA A 18 -14.40 26.93 1.95
CA ALA A 18 -14.19 28.03 1.00
C ALA A 18 -15.42 28.65 0.31
N CYS A 19 -15.72 29.89 0.66
CA CYS A 19 -15.48 31.04 -0.24
C CYS A 19 -15.72 32.37 0.47
N ASN A 20 -14.65 33.19 0.49
CA ASN A 20 -14.61 34.64 0.63
C ASN A 20 -15.72 35.34 1.42
N GLU A 21 -15.46 35.54 2.71
CA GLU A 21 -15.89 36.76 3.39
C GLU A 21 -14.66 37.47 3.97
N THR A 22 -14.64 38.77 3.73
CA THR A 22 -13.57 39.70 4.07
C THR A 22 -13.21 39.62 5.55
N GLU A 23 -11.93 39.38 5.85
CA GLU A 23 -11.35 39.54 7.18
C GLU A 23 -11.76 40.92 7.77
N ILE A 24 -12.61 40.90 8.79
CA ILE A 24 -12.63 42.00 9.76
C ILE A 24 -11.41 41.77 10.65
N ASP A 25 -10.37 42.58 10.44
CA ASP A 25 -9.15 42.63 11.24
C ASP A 25 -9.54 42.93 12.70
N ASN A 26 -9.67 41.89 13.54
CA ASN A 26 -9.83 42.01 14.99
C ASN A 26 -8.49 42.33 15.70
N ARG A 27 -7.65 43.15 15.08
CA ARG A 27 -6.70 43.95 15.84
C ARG A 27 -7.48 45.08 16.50
N PRO A 28 -7.25 45.41 17.79
CA PRO A 28 -7.77 46.66 18.33
C PRO A 28 -7.28 47.78 17.39
N PRO A 29 -8.15 48.68 16.91
CA PRO A 29 -7.70 49.76 16.05
C PRO A 29 -6.63 50.50 16.82
N GLN A 30 -5.43 50.59 16.25
CA GLN A 30 -4.44 51.56 16.73
C GLN A 30 -5.17 52.89 16.74
N SER A 31 -5.32 53.47 17.93
CA SER A 31 -6.04 54.72 18.12
C SER A 31 -5.36 55.81 17.28
N ASP A 32 -5.93 56.16 16.12
CA ASP A 32 -5.70 57.46 15.46
C ASP A 32 -6.34 58.61 16.29
N GLY A 33 -6.70 58.36 17.55
CA GLY A 33 -7.40 59.32 18.41
C GLY A 33 -8.75 59.78 17.84
N ARG A 34 -9.42 58.93 17.05
CA ARG A 34 -10.78 59.17 16.53
C ARG A 34 -11.80 58.39 17.37
N ILE A 35 -12.90 59.05 17.71
CA ILE A 35 -14.03 58.48 18.45
C ILE A 35 -14.79 57.52 17.52
N GLN A 36 -15.16 56.35 18.02
CA GLN A 36 -16.00 55.36 17.35
C GLN A 36 -17.36 55.26 18.03
N LEU A 37 -18.43 55.17 17.26
CA LEU A 37 -19.80 55.03 17.74
C LEU A 37 -20.58 54.17 16.75
N ASP A 38 -21.02 53.00 17.20
CA ASP A 38 -21.89 52.08 16.47
C ASP A 38 -23.17 51.81 17.27
N VAL A 39 -24.29 51.67 16.57
CA VAL A 39 -25.61 51.45 17.16
C VAL A 39 -26.30 50.30 16.46
N MET A 40 -26.79 49.32 17.21
CA MET A 40 -27.41 48.10 16.67
C MET A 40 -28.59 47.60 17.51
N SER A 41 -29.46 46.78 16.94
CA SER A 41 -30.57 46.13 17.63
C SER A 41 -30.98 44.84 16.91
N ASP A 42 -31.39 43.83 17.68
CA ASP A 42 -31.93 42.55 17.16
C ASP A 42 -33.41 42.66 16.75
N SER A 43 -34.05 43.83 16.95
CA SER A 43 -35.47 44.01 16.65
C SER A 43 -35.71 44.27 15.17
N ASN A 44 -36.74 43.64 14.61
CA ASN A 44 -37.23 43.91 13.25
C ASN A 44 -37.70 45.36 13.03
N LEU A 45 -37.84 46.16 14.10
CA LEU A 45 -38.17 47.58 14.02
C LEU A 45 -36.96 48.46 13.66
N PHE A 46 -35.72 47.96 13.76
CA PHE A 46 -34.49 48.71 13.48
C PHE A 46 -33.81 48.18 12.21
N ALA A 47 -33.44 49.08 11.30
CA ALA A 47 -32.68 48.75 10.10
C ALA A 47 -31.43 49.61 10.02
N ASN A 48 -30.26 48.95 9.92
CA ASN A 48 -28.97 49.64 9.85
C ASN A 48 -28.68 50.10 8.42
N GLY A 49 -28.32 51.37 8.23
CA GLY A 49 -28.03 51.96 6.92
C GLY A 49 -26.62 52.53 6.85
N GLU A 50 -26.00 52.53 5.66
CA GLU A 50 -24.63 53.05 5.48
C GLU A 50 -24.53 54.57 5.76
N ASP A 51 -25.59 55.33 5.50
CA ASP A 51 -25.65 56.80 5.70
C ASP A 51 -26.58 57.22 6.85
N GLU A 52 -27.66 56.48 7.12
CA GLU A 52 -28.63 56.76 8.20
C GLU A 52 -29.39 55.47 8.59
N SER A 53 -29.35 55.11 9.87
CA SER A 53 -30.14 53.97 10.39
C SER A 53 -31.59 54.40 10.65
N THR A 54 -32.53 53.46 10.57
CA THR A 54 -33.95 53.78 10.71
C THR A 54 -34.64 52.93 11.77
N ILE A 55 -35.61 53.52 12.47
CA ILE A 55 -36.55 52.83 13.34
C ILE A 55 -37.95 53.01 12.76
N SER A 56 -38.68 51.92 12.55
CA SER A 56 -40.05 51.95 12.02
C SER A 56 -41.03 51.40 13.05
N PHE A 57 -41.65 52.26 13.85
CA PHE A 57 -42.70 51.89 14.79
C PHE A 57 -44.04 51.67 14.09
N LYS A 58 -44.79 50.68 14.57
CA LYS A 58 -46.19 50.46 14.18
C LYS A 58 -47.09 51.58 14.71
N SER A 59 -48.26 51.75 14.09
CA SER A 59 -49.22 52.82 14.43
C SER A 59 -49.65 52.80 15.91
N ARG A 60 -49.62 51.64 16.57
CA ARG A 60 -49.99 51.48 18.00
C ARG A 60 -48.88 51.86 18.98
N GLY A 61 -47.68 52.19 18.50
CA GLY A 61 -46.53 52.45 19.36
C GLY A 61 -45.72 51.20 19.62
N GLY A 62 -44.81 51.27 20.58
CA GLY A 62 -43.96 50.14 20.95
C GLY A 62 -42.66 50.58 21.62
N GLU A 63 -41.91 49.61 22.11
CA GLU A 63 -40.61 49.82 22.74
C GLU A 63 -39.52 49.11 21.94
N LEU A 64 -38.34 49.73 21.90
CA LEU A 64 -37.16 49.24 21.22
C LEU A 64 -35.94 49.52 22.09
N VAL A 65 -34.99 48.58 22.11
CA VAL A 65 -33.70 48.76 22.78
C VAL A 65 -32.61 48.76 21.73
N LEU A 66 -31.74 49.78 21.77
CA LEU A 66 -30.55 49.90 20.94
C LEU A 66 -29.31 49.65 21.80
N ASP A 67 -28.40 48.81 21.32
CA ASP A 67 -27.05 48.66 21.86
C ASP A 67 -26.16 49.77 21.29
N VAL A 68 -25.53 50.53 22.17
CA VAL A 68 -24.69 51.69 21.83
C VAL A 68 -23.25 51.35 22.20
N VAL A 69 -22.45 51.03 21.19
CA VAL A 69 -21.05 50.66 21.35
C VAL A 69 -20.17 51.85 21.00
N THR A 70 -19.39 52.31 21.96
CA THR A 70 -18.44 53.41 21.76
C THR A 70 -17.16 53.19 22.54
N ASN A 71 -16.05 53.76 22.04
CA ASN A 71 -14.74 53.68 22.68
C ASN A 71 -14.43 54.86 23.62
N VAL A 72 -15.42 55.71 23.94
CA VAL A 72 -15.31 56.82 24.90
C VAL A 72 -16.22 56.61 26.10
N GLU A 73 -15.82 57.13 27.26
CA GLU A 73 -16.52 56.88 28.54
C GLU A 73 -17.91 57.53 28.63
N GLU A 74 -18.15 58.61 27.87
CA GLU A 74 -19.43 59.32 27.90
C GLU A 74 -20.06 59.44 26.50
N TRP A 75 -21.32 59.00 26.42
CA TRP A 75 -22.21 59.25 25.28
C TRP A 75 -23.55 59.79 25.76
N ASN A 76 -24.23 60.54 24.91
CA ASN A 76 -25.53 61.13 25.17
C ASN A 76 -26.46 60.98 23.97
N TYR A 77 -27.74 61.27 24.15
CA TYR A 77 -28.72 61.23 23.07
C TYR A 77 -29.64 62.45 23.11
N ASN A 78 -30.16 62.80 21.94
CA ASN A 78 -31.22 63.77 21.77
C ASN A 78 -32.36 63.15 20.97
N VAL A 79 -33.60 63.41 21.37
CA VAL A 79 -34.80 62.92 20.68
C VAL A 79 -35.60 64.11 20.18
N GLU A 80 -35.70 64.23 18.87
CA GLU A 80 -36.47 65.25 18.18
C GLU A 80 -37.83 64.69 17.76
N GLY A 81 -38.73 64.56 18.75
CA GLY A 81 -40.11 64.11 18.54
C GLY A 81 -40.83 63.95 19.86
N ALA A 82 -41.84 64.80 20.13
CA ALA A 82 -42.52 64.81 21.43
C ALA A 82 -43.34 63.54 21.75
N TRP A 83 -43.52 62.66 20.75
CA TRP A 83 -44.23 61.39 20.86
C TRP A 83 -43.29 60.19 21.11
N LEU A 84 -41.99 60.44 21.15
CA LEU A 84 -40.97 59.47 21.54
C LEU A 84 -40.47 59.80 22.94
N THR A 85 -40.30 58.77 23.76
CA THR A 85 -39.60 58.83 25.02
C THR A 85 -38.36 57.96 24.92
N ALA A 86 -37.21 58.46 25.35
CA ALA A 86 -36.01 57.63 25.44
C ALA A 86 -35.29 57.81 26.78
N SER A 87 -34.66 56.73 27.24
CA SER A 87 -33.83 56.68 28.44
C SER A 87 -32.61 55.81 28.18
N LYS A 88 -31.46 56.11 28.80
CA LYS A 88 -30.23 55.34 28.60
C LYS A 88 -29.71 54.71 29.90
N ASP A 89 -28.96 53.63 29.76
CA ASP A 89 -27.97 53.20 30.74
C ASP A 89 -26.55 53.33 30.15
N ASP A 90 -25.58 52.60 30.70
CA ASP A 90 -24.19 52.67 30.27
C ASP A 90 -23.98 52.14 28.84
N HIS A 91 -24.78 51.15 28.40
CA HIS A 91 -24.58 50.44 27.13
C HIS A 91 -25.81 50.47 26.20
N PHE A 92 -27.00 50.80 26.71
CA PHE A 92 -28.25 50.70 25.95
C PHE A 92 -29.03 52.02 25.93
N LEU A 93 -29.68 52.29 24.79
CA LEU A 93 -30.73 53.28 24.66
C LEU A 93 -32.09 52.59 24.55
N TYR A 94 -32.97 52.85 25.51
CA TYR A 94 -34.36 52.42 25.50
C TYR A 94 -35.21 53.50 24.84
N VAL A 95 -35.90 53.18 23.76
CA VAL A 95 -36.76 54.08 22.99
C VAL A 95 -38.19 53.54 23.02
N SER A 96 -39.15 54.39 23.35
CA SER A 96 -40.57 54.05 23.39
C SER A 96 -41.37 55.07 22.58
N ALA A 97 -42.28 54.60 21.75
CA ALA A 97 -43.22 55.41 20.98
C ALA A 97 -44.63 55.23 21.52
N ASP A 98 -45.32 56.34 21.81
CA ASP A 98 -46.74 56.31 22.10
C ASP A 98 -47.55 55.91 20.85
N ALA A 99 -48.80 55.48 21.02
CA ALA A 99 -49.70 55.22 19.90
C ALA A 99 -49.92 56.47 19.04
N ASN A 100 -49.98 56.30 17.72
CA ASN A 100 -50.35 57.32 16.76
C ASN A 100 -51.81 57.12 16.33
N SER A 101 -52.72 57.91 16.91
CA SER A 101 -54.15 57.87 16.56
C SER A 101 -54.53 58.68 15.31
N ALA A 102 -53.56 59.31 14.64
CA ALA A 102 -53.78 60.09 13.42
C ALA A 102 -53.50 59.24 12.17
N GLU A 103 -54.28 59.43 11.09
CA GLU A 103 -54.14 58.68 9.83
C GLU A 103 -52.81 58.95 9.09
N GLU A 104 -52.13 60.07 9.38
CA GLU A 104 -50.83 60.38 8.79
C GLU A 104 -49.68 59.75 9.60
N SER A 105 -48.67 59.21 8.88
CA SER A 105 -47.42 58.79 9.51
C SER A 105 -46.67 59.99 10.07
N ARG A 106 -46.01 59.80 11.21
CA ARG A 106 -45.20 60.83 11.85
C ARG A 106 -43.74 60.42 11.91
N GLU A 107 -42.86 61.40 11.80
CA GLU A 107 -41.41 61.21 11.79
C GLU A 107 -40.78 61.98 12.94
N ALA A 108 -39.65 61.45 13.40
CA ALA A 108 -38.81 61.99 14.44
C ALA A 108 -37.36 61.56 14.17
N VAL A 109 -36.42 62.11 14.92
CA VAL A 109 -35.00 61.77 14.79
C VAL A 109 -34.43 61.56 16.16
N ILE A 110 -33.61 60.52 16.31
CA ILE A 110 -32.78 60.31 17.48
C ILE A 110 -31.33 60.54 17.06
N GLU A 111 -30.63 61.42 17.77
CA GLU A 111 -29.20 61.65 17.55
C GLU A 111 -28.42 61.20 18.77
N ILE A 112 -27.57 60.20 18.60
CA ILE A 112 -26.67 59.67 19.63
C ILE A 112 -25.30 60.29 19.41
N THR A 113 -24.72 60.90 20.44
CA THR A 113 -23.42 61.58 20.36
C THR A 113 -22.43 60.95 21.33
N ALA A 114 -21.31 60.48 20.81
CA ALA A 114 -20.15 60.06 21.60
C ALA A 114 -19.10 61.17 21.58
N THR A 115 -18.58 61.58 22.75
CA THR A 115 -17.60 62.68 22.84
C THR A 115 -16.50 62.41 23.87
N ASP A 116 -15.28 62.85 23.56
CA ASP A 116 -14.14 62.86 24.50
C ASP A 116 -13.97 64.23 25.20
N GLY A 117 -14.96 65.13 25.04
CA GLY A 117 -14.95 66.50 25.56
C GLY A 117 -14.30 67.55 24.64
N GLN A 118 -13.63 67.15 23.55
CA GLN A 118 -13.04 68.06 22.54
C GLN A 118 -13.60 67.81 21.14
N ARG A 119 -13.87 66.55 20.78
CA ARG A 119 -14.42 66.09 19.50
C ARG A 119 -15.67 65.27 19.79
N GLY A 120 -16.60 65.24 18.83
CA GLY A 120 -17.82 64.43 18.94
C GLY A 120 -18.14 63.76 17.61
N VAL A 121 -18.67 62.54 17.67
CA VAL A 121 -19.25 61.83 16.53
C VAL A 121 -20.71 61.58 16.85
N ASN A 122 -21.57 61.86 15.87
CA ASN A 122 -23.01 61.71 16.01
C ASN A 122 -23.49 60.58 15.10
N CYS A 123 -24.32 59.69 15.63
CA CYS A 123 -25.12 58.74 14.89
C CYS A 123 -26.56 59.27 14.87
N ARG A 124 -27.09 59.51 13.66
CA ARG A 124 -28.45 59.99 13.47
C ARG A 124 -29.31 58.82 13.03
N ILE A 125 -30.44 58.63 13.70
CA ILE A 125 -31.39 57.55 13.46
C ILE A 125 -32.74 58.18 13.14
N ALA A 126 -33.23 57.99 11.92
CA ALA A 126 -34.55 58.46 11.52
C ALA A 126 -35.61 57.52 12.07
N VAL A 127 -36.56 58.05 12.83
CA VAL A 127 -37.65 57.29 13.44
C VAL A 127 -38.94 57.64 12.74
N ARG A 128 -39.58 56.65 12.12
CA ARG A 128 -40.91 56.78 11.53
C ARG A 128 -41.90 55.95 12.31
N GLN A 129 -43.09 56.49 12.51
CA GLN A 129 -44.23 55.73 13.01
C GLN A 129 -45.40 55.83 12.04
N ASN A 130 -45.99 54.69 11.73
CA ASN A 130 -47.11 54.61 10.81
C ASN A 130 -48.35 55.35 11.32
N GLY A 131 -49.23 55.74 10.39
CA GLY A 131 -50.53 56.36 10.70
C GLY A 131 -51.57 55.33 11.11
N ALA A 132 -52.57 55.76 11.89
CA ALA A 132 -53.71 54.94 12.27
C ALA A 132 -54.43 54.39 11.02
N GLY A 133 -54.74 53.08 11.04
CA GLY A 133 -55.39 52.37 9.93
C GLY A 133 -54.44 51.75 8.90
N THR A 134 -53.11 51.86 9.08
CA THR A 134 -52.13 51.09 8.30
C THR A 134 -52.29 49.59 8.59
N PRO A 135 -52.43 48.71 7.56
CA PRO A 135 -52.48 47.26 7.77
C PRO A 135 -51.19 46.75 8.41
N GLU A 136 -51.29 46.33 9.67
CA GLU A 136 -50.20 45.92 10.54
C GLU A 136 -50.64 44.72 11.36
N VAL A 137 -49.71 43.85 11.71
CA VAL A 137 -49.95 42.70 12.58
C VAL A 137 -48.93 42.66 13.70
N SER A 138 -49.30 42.19 14.87
CA SER A 138 -48.37 41.99 15.99
C SER A 138 -48.72 40.69 16.69
N LEU A 139 -47.70 39.94 17.08
CA LEU A 139 -47.86 38.70 17.83
C LEU A 139 -47.49 38.95 19.29
N VAL A 140 -48.28 38.42 20.21
CA VAL A 140 -47.98 38.51 21.64
C VAL A 140 -46.77 37.64 22.02
N ALA A 141 -46.47 36.62 21.21
CA ALA A 141 -45.27 35.79 21.34
C ALA A 141 -44.61 35.58 19.97
N ALA A 142 -43.28 35.69 19.90
CA ALA A 142 -42.49 35.45 18.69
C ALA A 142 -41.98 34.00 18.58
N GLU A 143 -42.04 33.23 19.67
CA GLU A 143 -41.69 31.82 19.68
C GLU A 143 -42.58 31.02 20.64
N HIS A 144 -42.77 29.72 20.33
CA HIS A 144 -43.37 28.75 21.23
C HIS A 144 -42.68 27.38 21.07
N ASN A 145 -42.49 26.66 22.19
CA ASN A 145 -41.91 25.32 22.19
C ASN A 145 -42.88 24.32 22.84
N PHE A 146 -43.40 23.41 22.03
CA PHE A 146 -44.24 22.30 22.47
C PHE A 146 -43.39 21.19 23.12
N LYS A 147 -43.95 20.51 24.11
CA LYS A 147 -43.38 19.25 24.61
C LYS A 147 -43.62 18.14 23.59
N ALA A 148 -42.81 17.08 23.64
CA ALA A 148 -42.91 15.97 22.70
C ALA A 148 -44.28 15.27 22.75
N HIS A 149 -44.80 15.05 23.97
CA HIS A 149 -45.96 14.19 24.23
C HIS A 149 -47.16 14.92 24.89
N THR A 150 -46.92 16.04 25.58
CA THR A 150 -47.91 16.78 26.37
C THR A 150 -47.94 18.26 25.99
N ASP A 151 -48.82 19.05 26.59
CA ASP A 151 -48.97 20.49 26.32
C ASP A 151 -49.07 20.85 24.82
N LEU A 152 -49.70 19.97 24.04
CA LEU A 152 -49.75 20.02 22.58
C LEU A 152 -50.70 21.07 22.00
N GLU A 153 -51.28 21.94 22.83
CA GLU A 153 -52.17 23.01 22.40
C GLU A 153 -51.67 24.36 22.92
N TYR A 154 -51.56 25.34 22.03
CA TYR A 154 -51.18 26.72 22.38
C TYR A 154 -52.00 27.73 21.60
N PHE A 155 -52.33 28.84 22.23
CA PHE A 155 -53.05 29.94 21.61
C PHE A 155 -52.14 31.16 21.49
N VAL A 156 -52.06 31.71 20.29
CA VAL A 156 -51.27 32.90 19.98
C VAL A 156 -52.23 34.02 19.64
N ASP A 157 -52.26 35.04 20.49
CA ASP A 157 -53.01 36.26 20.21
C ASP A 157 -52.39 36.97 18.99
N VAL A 158 -53.22 37.22 17.98
CA VAL A 158 -52.84 37.99 16.78
C VAL A 158 -53.55 39.33 16.85
N GLU A 159 -52.76 40.39 17.04
CA GLU A 159 -53.27 41.74 17.02
C GLU A 159 -53.08 42.36 15.64
N ALA A 160 -54.12 42.34 14.81
CA ALA A 160 -54.12 42.98 13.50
C ALA A 160 -54.93 44.29 13.51
N THR A 161 -54.52 45.27 12.72
CA THR A 161 -55.30 46.50 12.49
C THR A 161 -56.40 46.32 11.43
N THR A 162 -56.43 45.15 10.77
CA THR A 162 -57.36 44.75 9.71
C THR A 162 -58.04 43.42 10.06
N GLU A 163 -59.29 43.22 9.61
CA GLU A 163 -60.03 41.97 9.82
C GLU A 163 -59.61 40.85 8.83
N ASP A 164 -58.95 41.18 7.71
CA ASP A 164 -58.59 40.24 6.62
C ASP A 164 -57.13 39.74 6.69
N TRP A 165 -56.56 39.56 7.88
CA TRP A 165 -55.20 39.05 8.03
C TRP A 165 -55.12 37.55 7.72
N THR A 166 -53.96 37.09 7.26
CA THR A 166 -53.73 35.70 6.82
C THR A 166 -52.48 35.11 7.45
N PHE A 167 -52.32 33.79 7.38
CA PHE A 167 -51.10 33.12 7.82
C PHE A 167 -50.65 32.05 6.81
N GLU A 168 -49.35 31.77 6.78
CA GLU A 168 -48.74 30.71 5.99
C GLU A 168 -47.75 29.92 6.84
N ALA A 169 -47.82 28.60 6.76
CA ALA A 169 -46.87 27.68 7.39
C ALA A 169 -46.72 26.41 6.57
N THR A 170 -45.54 25.79 6.58
CA THR A 170 -45.27 24.54 5.84
C THR A 170 -44.81 23.43 6.78
N CYS A 171 -45.77 22.69 7.36
CA CYS A 171 -45.48 21.51 8.17
C CYS A 171 -46.69 20.58 8.22
N SER A 172 -46.44 19.27 8.35
CA SER A 172 -47.49 18.26 8.46
C SER A 172 -47.85 17.88 9.89
N TRP A 173 -47.05 18.30 10.88
CA TRP A 173 -47.16 17.89 12.28
C TRP A 173 -47.86 18.91 13.18
N LEU A 174 -48.21 20.08 12.65
CA LEU A 174 -48.85 21.16 13.39
C LEU A 174 -50.15 21.55 12.67
N LEU A 175 -51.28 21.37 13.35
CA LEU A 175 -52.56 21.89 12.92
C LEU A 175 -52.69 23.34 13.39
N ILE A 176 -52.99 24.24 12.47
CA ILE A 176 -53.13 25.67 12.73
C ILE A 176 -54.54 26.10 12.36
N GLU A 177 -55.30 26.60 13.33
CA GLU A 177 -56.67 27.09 13.16
C GLU A 177 -56.72 28.59 13.42
N GLN A 178 -57.20 29.36 12.43
CA GLN A 178 -57.48 30.79 12.61
C GLN A 178 -58.79 30.98 13.35
N THR A 179 -58.78 31.84 14.37
CA THR A 179 -59.93 32.20 15.22
C THR A 179 -60.13 33.72 15.23
N ASP A 180 -61.21 34.20 15.84
CA ASP A 180 -61.52 35.63 15.95
C ASP A 180 -60.47 36.41 16.78
N GLU A 181 -59.73 35.74 17.67
CA GLU A 181 -58.77 36.36 18.59
C GLU A 181 -57.30 36.06 18.24
N GLY A 182 -57.03 35.13 17.31
CA GLY A 182 -55.66 34.70 16.97
C GLY A 182 -55.53 33.33 16.33
N LEU A 183 -54.38 32.67 16.50
CA LEU A 183 -54.11 31.32 16.00
C LEU A 183 -54.14 30.28 17.13
N ARG A 184 -54.95 29.23 16.97
CA ARG A 184 -54.88 28.02 17.80
C ARG A 184 -53.97 27.00 17.13
N LEU A 185 -52.90 26.64 17.82
CA LEU A 185 -51.90 25.68 17.39
C LEU A 185 -52.14 24.35 18.11
N THR A 186 -52.24 23.25 17.37
CA THR A 186 -52.31 21.89 17.92
C THR A 186 -51.21 21.03 17.30
N ALA A 187 -50.22 20.65 18.09
CA ALA A 187 -49.12 19.81 17.64
C ALA A 187 -49.49 18.32 17.72
N ASP A 188 -49.06 17.55 16.73
CA ASP A 188 -49.04 16.09 16.83
C ASP A 188 -47.98 15.65 17.85
N ASP A 189 -48.17 14.44 18.37
CA ASP A 189 -47.18 13.75 19.20
C ASP A 189 -45.84 13.53 18.44
N ASN A 190 -44.72 14.00 18.99
CA ASN A 190 -43.39 13.78 18.40
C ASN A 190 -42.73 12.55 19.02
N LYS A 191 -42.87 11.40 18.36
CA LYS A 191 -42.27 10.12 18.80
C LYS A 191 -40.83 9.92 18.38
N THR A 192 -40.21 10.93 17.77
CA THR A 192 -38.83 10.85 17.27
C THR A 192 -37.89 11.57 18.21
N ASN A 193 -36.65 11.10 18.30
CA ASN A 193 -35.63 11.68 19.18
C ASN A 193 -35.16 13.09 18.74
N ALA A 194 -35.50 13.51 17.52
CA ALA A 194 -35.09 14.80 17.00
C ALA A 194 -36.12 15.89 17.32
N GLN A 195 -35.63 17.04 17.79
CA GLN A 195 -36.42 18.26 17.82
C GLN A 195 -36.84 18.63 16.41
N ARG A 196 -38.08 19.13 16.26
CA ARG A 196 -38.60 19.63 14.98
C ARG A 196 -39.07 21.07 15.12
N SER A 197 -39.01 21.83 14.04
CA SER A 197 -39.38 23.24 14.03
C SER A 197 -40.09 23.64 12.74
N THR A 198 -40.92 24.68 12.82
CA THR A 198 -41.56 25.34 11.68
C THR A 198 -41.70 26.84 11.98
N GLU A 199 -41.83 27.64 10.94
CA GLU A 199 -42.13 29.06 11.06
C GLU A 199 -43.54 29.32 10.52
N ILE A 200 -44.32 30.08 11.27
CA ILE A 200 -45.64 30.56 10.86
C ILE A 200 -45.50 32.05 10.56
N VAL A 201 -45.72 32.42 9.30
CA VAL A 201 -45.69 33.82 8.87
C VAL A 201 -47.12 34.35 8.88
N VAL A 202 -47.40 35.31 9.76
CA VAL A 202 -48.69 35.98 9.85
C VAL A 202 -48.60 37.32 9.14
N ARG A 203 -49.53 37.61 8.22
CA ARG A 203 -49.53 38.82 7.40
C ARG A 203 -50.77 39.64 7.65
N ALA A 204 -50.62 40.96 7.72
CA ALA A 204 -51.75 41.88 7.89
C ALA A 204 -52.77 41.85 6.72
N SER A 205 -52.36 41.38 5.54
CA SER A 205 -53.26 41.11 4.39
C SER A 205 -52.54 40.25 3.32
N GLU A 206 -53.27 39.81 2.28
CA GLU A 206 -52.70 39.14 1.09
C GLU A 206 -51.95 40.08 0.13
N ALA A 207 -51.89 41.39 0.42
CA ALA A 207 -51.24 42.35 -0.48
C ALA A 207 -49.71 42.18 -0.49
N GLU A 208 -49.11 42.36 -1.66
CA GLU A 208 -47.66 42.35 -1.83
C GLU A 208 -47.04 43.51 -1.03
N GLY A 209 -46.12 43.18 -0.10
CA GLY A 209 -45.50 44.15 0.81
C GLY A 209 -46.28 44.46 2.08
N ALA A 210 -47.33 43.68 2.42
CA ALA A 210 -48.01 43.79 3.71
C ALA A 210 -47.07 43.48 4.90
N ASP A 211 -47.26 44.19 6.01
CA ASP A 211 -46.58 43.94 7.28
C ASP A 211 -46.80 42.50 7.72
N PHE A 212 -45.76 41.88 8.28
CA PHE A 212 -45.79 40.50 8.71
C PHE A 212 -44.98 40.28 9.99
N GLU A 213 -45.34 39.24 10.72
CA GLU A 213 -44.59 38.73 11.86
C GLU A 213 -44.38 37.23 11.69
N THR A 214 -43.27 36.73 12.22
CA THR A 214 -42.95 35.30 12.19
C THR A 214 -43.03 34.73 13.60
N LEU A 215 -43.80 33.66 13.76
CA LEU A 215 -43.77 32.82 14.96
C LEU A 215 -42.94 31.57 14.70
N THR A 216 -41.85 31.41 15.43
CA THR A 216 -41.08 30.16 15.41
C THR A 216 -41.73 29.16 16.37
N VAL A 217 -42.21 28.04 15.83
CA VAL A 217 -42.79 26.95 16.61
C VAL A 217 -41.83 25.77 16.61
N LYS A 218 -41.37 25.37 17.78
CA LYS A 218 -40.52 24.19 18.00
C LYS A 218 -41.31 23.13 18.76
N GLN A 219 -40.88 21.88 18.64
CA GLN A 219 -41.35 20.81 19.49
C GLN A 219 -40.18 19.89 19.84
N ASP A 220 -40.02 19.63 21.13
CA ASP A 220 -38.98 18.75 21.68
C ASP A 220 -39.02 17.37 21.01
N GLY A 221 -37.87 16.70 20.93
CA GLY A 221 -37.81 15.28 20.61
C GLY A 221 -38.27 14.43 21.79
N SER A 222 -38.68 13.19 21.53
CA SER A 222 -38.79 12.18 22.58
C SER A 222 -37.44 12.02 23.28
N ALA A 223 -37.47 12.00 24.62
CA ALA A 223 -36.30 11.83 25.45
C ALA A 223 -35.59 10.51 25.13
N PHE A 224 -34.26 10.55 25.00
CA PHE A 224 -33.44 9.36 24.81
C PHE A 224 -32.10 9.47 25.56
N ILE A 225 -31.49 8.31 25.82
CA ILE A 225 -30.14 8.19 26.35
C ILE A 225 -29.38 7.16 25.51
N ILE A 226 -28.28 7.58 24.91
CA ILE A 226 -27.26 6.70 24.32
C ILE A 226 -25.98 6.90 25.13
N MET A 227 -25.35 5.80 25.53
CA MET A 227 -24.16 5.83 26.38
C MET A 227 -23.10 4.85 25.88
N SER A 228 -21.85 5.11 26.26
CA SER A 228 -20.72 4.26 25.86
C SER A 228 -20.67 2.89 26.58
N SER A 229 -21.26 2.78 27.77
CA SER A 229 -21.36 1.55 28.54
C SER A 229 -22.51 1.64 29.57
N ARG A 230 -23.13 0.53 29.95
CA ARG A 230 -24.01 0.45 31.14
C ARG A 230 -23.22 0.13 32.41
N ASN A 231 -21.91 -0.06 32.30
CA ASN A 231 -21.06 -0.46 33.40
C ASN A 231 -19.86 0.48 33.55
N VAL A 232 -19.61 0.87 34.78
CA VAL A 232 -18.36 1.50 35.20
C VAL A 232 -17.62 0.47 36.04
N ALA A 233 -16.62 -0.17 35.43
CA ALA A 233 -15.81 -1.15 36.11
C ALA A 233 -14.40 -0.63 36.41
N THR A 234 -13.95 -0.92 37.62
CA THR A 234 -12.57 -0.71 38.07
C THR A 234 -12.06 -1.97 38.74
N ASP A 235 -10.74 -2.12 38.72
CA ASP A 235 -9.99 -3.06 39.52
C ASP A 235 -9.98 -2.66 41.01
N ASP A 236 -9.40 -3.53 41.84
CA ASP A 236 -9.32 -3.35 43.28
C ASP A 236 -8.53 -2.09 43.68
N ASP A 237 -7.65 -1.58 42.82
CA ASP A 237 -6.95 -0.31 43.03
C ASP A 237 -7.86 0.93 42.90
N GLY A 238 -9.05 0.80 42.30
CA GLY A 238 -9.98 1.90 42.04
C GLY A 238 -9.48 2.83 40.92
N GLY A 239 -10.02 4.05 40.87
CA GLY A 239 -9.65 5.04 39.85
C GLY A 239 -10.85 5.79 39.28
N THR A 240 -10.61 6.61 38.25
CA THR A 240 -11.67 7.34 37.55
C THR A 240 -11.94 6.69 36.20
N ARG A 241 -13.22 6.56 35.86
CA ARG A 241 -13.70 6.10 34.55
C ARG A 241 -14.72 7.09 34.03
N GLU A 242 -14.62 7.41 32.74
CA GLU A 242 -15.55 8.31 32.08
C GLU A 242 -16.57 7.52 31.27
N LEU A 243 -17.81 7.99 31.32
CA LEU A 243 -18.92 7.47 30.55
C LEU A 243 -19.51 8.60 29.71
N THR A 244 -19.38 8.51 28.39
CA THR A 244 -20.04 9.45 27.47
C THR A 244 -21.55 9.25 27.49
N ILE A 245 -22.29 10.37 27.52
CA ILE A 245 -23.75 10.43 27.49
C ILE A 245 -24.18 11.33 26.33
N ASN A 246 -24.95 10.75 25.41
CA ASN A 246 -25.61 11.46 24.33
C ASN A 246 -27.12 11.42 24.54
N SER A 247 -27.77 12.59 24.59
CA SER A 247 -29.20 12.77 24.82
C SER A 247 -29.70 13.96 23.99
N ASN A 248 -30.99 14.25 24.08
CA ASN A 248 -31.59 15.47 23.54
C ASN A 248 -30.84 16.71 24.04
N PRO A 249 -30.30 17.58 23.15
CA PRO A 249 -29.63 18.81 23.56
C PRO A 249 -30.58 19.82 24.21
N GLU A 250 -31.88 19.74 23.90
CA GLU A 250 -32.93 20.60 24.44
C GLU A 250 -33.46 20.16 25.82
N LEU A 251 -33.16 18.93 26.26
CA LEU A 251 -33.62 18.41 27.55
C LEU A 251 -32.46 18.38 28.55
N GLU A 252 -32.72 18.81 29.79
CA GLU A 252 -31.76 18.63 30.87
C GLU A 252 -31.67 17.16 31.31
N TRP A 253 -30.49 16.75 31.75
CA TRP A 253 -30.28 15.42 32.33
C TRP A 253 -29.58 15.49 33.69
N ASN A 254 -29.90 14.55 34.56
CA ASN A 254 -29.47 14.52 35.95
C ASN A 254 -29.00 13.12 36.37
N VAL A 255 -28.10 13.09 37.35
CA VAL A 255 -27.66 11.87 38.05
C VAL A 255 -28.50 11.73 39.31
N VAL A 256 -29.18 10.59 39.49
CA VAL A 256 -30.03 10.30 40.64
C VAL A 256 -29.78 8.89 41.18
N ASN A 257 -30.43 8.54 42.30
CA ASN A 257 -30.48 7.17 42.86
C ASN A 257 -29.12 6.48 43.08
N THR A 258 -28.08 7.22 43.47
CA THR A 258 -26.77 6.62 43.81
C THR A 258 -26.87 5.67 44.99
N SER A 259 -26.54 4.39 44.78
CA SER A 259 -26.80 3.33 45.76
C SER A 259 -25.68 3.08 46.78
N ALA A 260 -24.49 3.68 46.61
CA ALA A 260 -23.38 3.53 47.54
C ALA A 260 -22.45 4.76 47.62
N GLU A 261 -21.70 4.86 48.71
CA GLU A 261 -20.83 6.01 49.01
C GLU A 261 -19.34 5.80 48.64
N TRP A 262 -18.94 4.59 48.24
CA TRP A 262 -17.54 4.25 47.92
C TRP A 262 -17.09 4.69 46.51
N PHE A 263 -17.97 5.36 45.78
CA PHE A 263 -17.67 6.05 44.53
C PHE A 263 -18.40 7.40 44.48
N THR A 264 -17.86 8.32 43.70
CA THR A 264 -18.45 9.63 43.47
C THR A 264 -18.66 9.86 41.98
N ILE A 265 -19.72 10.54 41.60
CA ILE A 265 -20.02 10.90 40.21
C ILE A 265 -19.84 12.41 40.04
N GLU A 266 -19.05 12.80 39.06
CA GLU A 266 -18.87 14.20 38.63
C GLU A 266 -19.44 14.36 37.23
N ARG A 267 -20.46 15.21 37.09
CA ARG A 267 -21.06 15.54 35.80
C ARG A 267 -20.14 16.48 35.03
N GLN A 268 -19.90 16.15 33.77
CA GLN A 268 -19.20 16.98 32.80
C GLN A 268 -20.11 17.26 31.59
N GLU A 269 -19.66 18.09 30.66
CA GLU A 269 -20.39 18.35 29.41
C GLU A 269 -20.40 17.08 28.55
N GLY A 270 -21.58 16.48 28.38
CA GLY A 270 -21.75 15.26 27.56
C GLY A 270 -21.16 13.96 28.16
N SER A 271 -20.74 13.95 29.43
CA SER A 271 -20.23 12.75 30.10
C SER A 271 -20.39 12.80 31.61
N VAL A 272 -20.17 11.65 32.27
CA VAL A 272 -19.97 11.55 33.72
C VAL A 272 -18.63 10.89 34.02
N ALA A 273 -17.87 11.46 34.94
CA ALA A 273 -16.69 10.84 35.53
C ALA A 273 -17.07 10.15 36.83
N VAL A 274 -16.90 8.83 36.88
CA VAL A 274 -17.14 8.04 38.09
C VAL A 274 -15.80 7.70 38.72
N LYS A 275 -15.59 8.21 39.93
CA LYS A 275 -14.37 8.01 40.70
C LYS A 275 -14.62 6.98 41.79
N VAL A 276 -13.96 5.84 41.68
CA VAL A 276 -14.05 4.71 42.61
C VAL A 276 -12.86 4.72 43.56
N GLU A 277 -13.13 4.60 44.86
CA GLU A 277 -12.09 4.50 45.88
C GLU A 277 -11.29 3.19 45.77
N SER A 278 -10.01 3.21 46.10
CA SER A 278 -9.20 1.98 46.19
C SER A 278 -9.74 1.03 47.27
N ASN A 279 -9.79 -0.25 46.94
CA ASN A 279 -10.11 -1.38 47.81
C ASN A 279 -9.11 -2.52 47.55
N ALA A 280 -7.81 -2.18 47.46
CA ALA A 280 -6.77 -3.10 47.01
C ALA A 280 -6.78 -4.42 47.81
N GLY A 281 -6.88 -5.56 47.11
CA GLY A 281 -7.00 -6.91 47.65
C GLY A 281 -8.31 -7.21 48.38
N GLY A 282 -9.26 -6.28 48.39
CA GLY A 282 -10.58 -6.43 48.99
C GLY A 282 -11.56 -7.14 48.07
N ASN A 283 -12.67 -7.59 48.65
CA ASN A 283 -13.75 -8.25 47.92
C ASN A 283 -14.46 -7.29 46.97
N GLU A 284 -15.19 -7.87 46.01
CA GLU A 284 -16.02 -7.17 45.05
C GLU A 284 -17.00 -6.19 45.73
N ARG A 285 -17.18 -5.00 45.12
CA ARG A 285 -18.20 -4.03 45.51
C ARG A 285 -19.12 -3.73 44.33
N ARG A 286 -20.43 -3.77 44.57
CA ARG A 286 -21.48 -3.40 43.61
C ARG A 286 -22.24 -2.17 44.07
N GLY A 287 -22.53 -1.30 43.12
CA GLY A 287 -23.33 -0.10 43.28
C GLY A 287 -23.91 0.30 41.95
N SER A 288 -24.65 1.40 41.93
CA SER A 288 -25.38 1.88 40.76
C SER A 288 -25.80 3.33 40.95
N PHE A 289 -26.13 3.98 39.85
CA PHE A 289 -26.84 5.25 39.80
C PHE A 289 -27.66 5.32 38.52
N ASP A 290 -28.64 6.21 38.48
CA ASP A 290 -29.48 6.39 37.30
C ASP A 290 -29.17 7.73 36.62
N ILE A 291 -29.19 7.72 35.29
CA ILE A 291 -29.23 8.93 34.46
C ILE A 291 -30.67 9.11 34.01
N VAL A 292 -31.23 10.28 34.29
CA VAL A 292 -32.58 10.67 33.86
C VAL A 292 -32.49 11.90 32.97
N VAL A 293 -33.03 11.81 31.77
CA VAL A 293 -33.17 12.92 30.81
C VAL A 293 -34.64 13.32 30.80
N GLY A 294 -34.92 14.63 30.85
CA GLY A 294 -36.27 15.18 30.69
C GLY A 294 -37.10 15.22 31.98
N ASP A 295 -38.42 15.36 31.82
CA ASP A 295 -39.41 15.51 32.89
C ASP A 295 -40.39 14.32 32.92
N GLU A 296 -41.32 14.28 33.89
CA GLU A 296 -42.22 13.12 34.08
C GLU A 296 -43.00 12.74 32.81
N ASP A 297 -43.31 13.70 31.94
CA ASP A 297 -44.10 13.50 30.72
C ASP A 297 -43.26 13.13 29.48
N ASN A 298 -41.97 13.50 29.46
CA ASN A 298 -41.01 13.17 28.42
C ASN A 298 -39.66 12.81 29.04
N HIS A 299 -39.53 11.55 29.51
CA HIS A 299 -38.29 11.08 30.14
C HIS A 299 -37.69 9.86 29.47
N ALA A 300 -36.37 9.76 29.59
CA ALA A 300 -35.61 8.53 29.43
C ALA A 300 -34.79 8.32 30.69
N GLU A 301 -34.73 7.07 31.15
CA GLU A 301 -33.96 6.65 32.32
C GLU A 301 -33.07 5.47 31.96
N ALA A 302 -31.84 5.49 32.46
CA ALA A 302 -30.92 4.38 32.33
C ALA A 302 -30.12 4.19 33.62
N THR A 303 -30.12 2.95 34.13
CA THR A 303 -29.28 2.54 35.26
C THR A 303 -27.88 2.19 34.79
N ILE A 304 -26.88 2.74 35.47
CA ILE A 304 -25.46 2.47 35.28
C ILE A 304 -25.00 1.65 36.49
N ASN A 305 -24.43 0.49 36.24
CA ASN A 305 -23.83 -0.35 37.27
C ASN A 305 -22.40 0.12 37.55
N VAL A 306 -22.04 0.25 38.81
CA VAL A 306 -20.66 0.51 39.24
C VAL A 306 -20.13 -0.76 39.90
N LEU A 307 -19.14 -1.38 39.28
CA LEU A 307 -18.52 -2.61 39.72
C LEU A 307 -17.06 -2.34 40.07
N GLN A 308 -16.66 -2.66 41.30
CA GLN A 308 -15.25 -2.81 41.60
C GLN A 308 -14.94 -4.30 41.73
N ILE A 309 -14.15 -4.80 40.79
CA ILE A 309 -13.78 -6.20 40.66
C ILE A 309 -12.85 -6.57 41.81
N GLY A 310 -13.15 -7.67 42.48
CA GLY A 310 -12.34 -8.24 43.55
C GLY A 310 -11.81 -9.64 43.19
N PRO A 311 -10.94 -10.21 44.03
CA PRO A 311 -10.49 -11.60 43.89
C PRO A 311 -11.61 -12.64 43.99
N ASP A 312 -12.77 -12.27 44.52
CA ASP A 312 -13.98 -13.09 44.68
C ASP A 312 -15.05 -12.84 43.61
N THR A 313 -14.78 -12.02 42.58
CA THR A 313 -15.67 -11.86 41.43
C THR A 313 -15.70 -13.16 40.60
N GLU A 314 -16.81 -13.90 40.68
CA GLU A 314 -16.95 -15.19 40.02
C GLU A 314 -17.44 -15.06 38.57
N GLU A 315 -18.16 -13.98 38.25
CA GLU A 315 -18.89 -13.84 36.99
C GLU A 315 -18.04 -13.31 35.84
N LEU A 316 -18.18 -13.93 34.68
CA LEU A 316 -17.83 -13.31 33.40
C LEU A 316 -18.92 -12.32 33.05
N ILE A 317 -18.55 -11.05 32.89
CA ILE A 317 -19.47 -9.95 32.59
C ILE A 317 -18.99 -9.27 31.32
N TYR A 318 -19.89 -9.10 30.36
CA TYR A 318 -19.60 -8.40 29.10
C TYR A 318 -20.83 -7.69 28.56
N GLU A 319 -20.61 -6.77 27.63
CA GLU A 319 -21.67 -5.98 27.00
C GLU A 319 -21.73 -6.24 25.51
N ILE A 320 -22.96 -6.33 25.00
CA ILE A 320 -23.24 -6.38 23.56
C ILE A 320 -24.19 -5.26 23.18
N GLU A 321 -24.09 -4.79 21.94
CA GLU A 321 -25.03 -3.86 21.33
C GLU A 321 -25.76 -4.53 20.17
N THR A 322 -27.09 -4.50 20.22
CA THR A 322 -27.97 -4.85 19.10
C THR A 322 -28.51 -3.58 18.45
N THR A 323 -28.56 -3.56 17.13
CA THR A 323 -29.00 -2.41 16.32
C THR A 323 -30.35 -2.65 15.67
N GLU A 324 -30.82 -3.90 15.59
CA GLU A 324 -32.06 -4.29 14.91
C GLU A 324 -33.05 -5.02 15.84
N PRO A 325 -34.37 -4.82 15.70
CA PRO A 325 -35.36 -5.58 16.44
C PRO A 325 -35.28 -7.09 16.16
N ASN A 326 -35.37 -7.91 17.21
CA ASN A 326 -35.23 -9.38 17.15
C ASN A 326 -33.85 -9.84 16.64
N GLN A 327 -32.80 -9.05 16.83
CA GLN A 327 -31.45 -9.43 16.46
C GLN A 327 -30.95 -10.59 17.32
N ARG A 328 -30.45 -11.63 16.65
CA ARG A 328 -29.70 -12.71 17.28
C ARG A 328 -28.25 -12.29 17.49
N ILE A 329 -27.72 -12.49 18.69
CA ILE A 329 -26.32 -12.19 18.96
C ILE A 329 -25.37 -13.16 18.26
N THR A 330 -24.24 -12.62 17.81
CA THR A 330 -23.08 -13.34 17.30
C THR A 330 -22.00 -13.51 18.36
N ALA A 331 -21.87 -12.58 19.31
CA ALA A 331 -20.92 -12.62 20.43
C ALA A 331 -21.34 -13.55 21.58
N ALA A 332 -22.15 -14.58 21.31
CA ALA A 332 -22.50 -15.53 22.35
C ALA A 332 -21.29 -16.46 22.60
N PRO A 333 -20.64 -16.39 23.77
CA PRO A 333 -19.35 -17.03 23.97
C PRO A 333 -19.48 -18.55 23.85
N LEU A 334 -18.62 -19.16 23.05
CA LEU A 334 -18.39 -20.60 23.04
C LEU A 334 -17.59 -20.96 24.29
N LEU A 335 -18.32 -21.43 25.29
CA LEU A 335 -17.77 -21.90 26.55
C LEU A 335 -17.78 -23.43 26.53
N SER A 336 -16.61 -24.06 26.47
CA SER A 336 -16.51 -25.52 26.50
C SER A 336 -16.10 -26.02 27.89
N PRO A 337 -16.93 -26.81 28.59
CA PRO A 337 -16.60 -27.31 29.92
C PRO A 337 -15.67 -28.55 29.92
N SER A 338 -15.35 -29.15 28.75
CA SER A 338 -14.68 -30.46 28.56
C SER A 338 -14.38 -31.29 29.84
N GLY A 339 -15.36 -32.04 30.36
CA GLY A 339 -15.17 -32.88 31.56
C GLY A 339 -16.37 -32.98 32.51
N GLY A 340 -17.53 -32.44 32.14
CA GLY A 340 -18.67 -32.25 33.01
C GLY A 340 -18.56 -30.91 33.73
N GLY A 341 -19.42 -29.98 33.37
CA GLY A 341 -19.50 -28.61 33.88
C GLY A 341 -20.73 -27.95 33.27
N GLN A 342 -21.25 -26.92 33.93
CA GLN A 342 -22.46 -26.22 33.52
C GLN A 342 -22.22 -24.73 33.63
N ILE A 343 -22.74 -23.98 32.67
CA ILE A 343 -22.80 -22.52 32.74
C ILE A 343 -24.25 -22.05 32.89
N ARG A 344 -24.43 -20.93 33.57
CA ARG A 344 -25.70 -20.21 33.72
C ARG A 344 -25.52 -18.84 33.09
N VAL A 345 -26.44 -18.45 32.23
CA VAL A 345 -26.37 -17.19 31.48
C VAL A 345 -27.58 -16.34 31.82
N ASP A 346 -27.31 -15.14 32.34
CA ASP A 346 -28.28 -14.06 32.41
C ASP A 346 -28.06 -13.14 31.21
N TRP A 347 -29.03 -13.07 30.32
CA TRP A 347 -28.96 -12.28 29.08
C TRP A 347 -29.18 -10.77 29.31
N GLY A 348 -29.54 -10.33 30.51
CA GLY A 348 -29.62 -8.91 30.84
C GLY A 348 -30.79 -8.15 30.22
N ASP A 349 -31.75 -8.84 29.59
CA ASP A 349 -33.01 -8.26 29.09
C ASP A 349 -34.22 -8.58 29.98
N GLY A 350 -33.98 -9.20 31.15
CA GLY A 350 -35.02 -9.62 32.09
C GLY A 350 -35.68 -10.97 31.77
N SER A 351 -35.18 -11.71 30.77
CA SER A 351 -35.58 -13.10 30.53
C SER A 351 -35.10 -14.04 31.65
N ASP A 352 -35.67 -15.25 31.69
CA ASP A 352 -35.26 -16.27 32.67
C ASP A 352 -33.80 -16.68 32.43
N ILE A 353 -33.04 -16.86 33.52
CA ILE A 353 -31.66 -17.37 33.46
C ILE A 353 -31.64 -18.73 32.78
N GLU A 354 -30.81 -18.86 31.74
CA GLU A 354 -30.68 -20.08 30.95
C GLU A 354 -29.47 -20.91 31.36
N GLU A 355 -29.56 -22.22 31.18
CA GLU A 355 -28.55 -23.19 31.58
C GLU A 355 -28.03 -23.97 30.37
N PHE A 356 -26.71 -23.98 30.18
CA PHE A 356 -26.07 -24.68 29.06
C PHE A 356 -25.05 -25.71 29.53
N VAL A 357 -25.06 -26.85 28.86
CA VAL A 357 -24.09 -27.95 29.05
C VAL A 357 -23.57 -28.33 27.67
N GLU A 358 -22.27 -28.15 27.44
CA GLU A 358 -21.58 -28.56 26.20
C GLU A 358 -22.16 -27.97 24.89
N VAL A 359 -22.84 -26.82 24.96
CA VAL A 359 -23.42 -26.13 23.79
C VAL A 359 -23.22 -24.61 23.88
N ARG A 360 -23.09 -23.93 22.73
CA ARG A 360 -23.10 -22.46 22.64
C ARG A 360 -24.55 -21.97 22.81
N GLY A 361 -24.80 -21.19 23.86
CA GLY A 361 -26.09 -20.53 24.06
C GLY A 361 -26.24 -19.36 23.10
N TYR A 362 -27.44 -19.12 22.55
CA TYR A 362 -27.73 -17.97 21.69
C TYR A 362 -29.04 -17.34 22.15
N HIS A 363 -29.13 -16.01 22.04
CA HIS A 363 -30.31 -15.25 22.43
C HIS A 363 -30.76 -14.29 21.33
N ASN A 364 -32.04 -13.92 21.33
CA ASN A 364 -32.59 -12.89 20.45
C ASN A 364 -33.13 -11.74 21.30
N TYR A 365 -32.67 -10.52 21.05
CA TYR A 365 -33.15 -9.34 21.75
C TYR A 365 -34.29 -8.69 20.97
N ALA A 366 -35.46 -8.58 21.60
CA ALA A 366 -36.66 -8.04 20.94
C ALA A 366 -36.48 -6.57 20.52
N THR A 367 -35.78 -5.78 21.34
CA THR A 367 -35.49 -4.36 21.11
C THR A 367 -33.99 -4.14 20.85
N PRO A 368 -33.61 -3.22 19.97
CA PRO A 368 -32.23 -2.73 19.88
C PRO A 368 -31.77 -2.10 21.19
N GLY A 369 -30.50 -2.23 21.53
CA GLY A 369 -29.90 -1.56 22.67
C GLY A 369 -28.60 -2.19 23.16
N LEU A 370 -28.04 -1.59 24.20
CA LEU A 370 -26.88 -2.10 24.93
C LEU A 370 -27.35 -3.00 26.08
N TYR A 371 -26.81 -4.23 26.15
CA TYR A 371 -27.18 -5.26 27.13
C TYR A 371 -25.96 -5.78 27.88
N THR A 372 -26.10 -6.05 29.17
CA THR A 372 -25.05 -6.63 30.03
C THR A 372 -25.35 -8.09 30.29
N ILE A 373 -24.47 -8.98 29.82
CA ILE A 373 -24.61 -10.42 29.99
C ILE A 373 -23.71 -10.86 31.14
N THR A 374 -24.25 -11.71 32.01
CA THR A 374 -23.53 -12.28 33.16
C THR A 374 -23.52 -13.80 33.06
N ILE A 375 -22.34 -14.40 33.20
CA ILE A 375 -22.16 -15.85 33.13
C ILE A 375 -21.46 -16.37 34.38
N THR A 376 -22.04 -17.41 34.99
CA THR A 376 -21.44 -18.18 36.10
C THR A 376 -21.30 -19.65 35.73
N GLY A 377 -20.46 -20.39 36.46
CA GLY A 377 -20.29 -21.83 36.30
C GLY A 377 -18.85 -22.24 35.98
N GLU A 378 -18.69 -23.32 35.22
CA GLU A 378 -17.37 -23.88 34.87
C GLU A 378 -17.17 -23.93 33.34
N ALA A 379 -16.06 -23.37 32.86
CA ALA A 379 -15.67 -23.37 31.44
C ALA A 379 -14.15 -23.42 31.29
N LYS A 380 -13.65 -24.32 30.43
CA LYS A 380 -12.22 -24.52 30.19
C LYS A 380 -11.65 -23.65 29.07
N SER A 381 -12.50 -23.12 28.21
CA SER A 381 -12.15 -22.18 27.14
C SER A 381 -13.24 -21.12 27.00
N LEU A 382 -12.85 -19.93 26.55
CA LEU A 382 -13.73 -18.80 26.26
C LEU A 382 -13.47 -18.32 24.83
N ARG A 383 -14.52 -18.20 24.00
CA ARG A 383 -14.43 -17.63 22.65
C ARG A 383 -15.71 -16.91 22.20
N PHE A 384 -15.63 -15.59 22.06
CA PHE A 384 -16.68 -14.73 21.54
C PHE A 384 -16.76 -14.74 20.01
N GLY A 385 -15.62 -14.84 19.32
CA GLY A 385 -15.53 -14.83 17.86
C GLY A 385 -16.32 -15.95 17.18
N ALA A 386 -16.96 -15.65 16.05
CA ALA A 386 -17.48 -16.66 15.12
C ALA A 386 -16.35 -17.27 14.27
N ASP A 387 -16.58 -18.45 13.67
CA ASP A 387 -15.56 -19.14 12.88
C ASP A 387 -15.29 -18.48 11.52
N ASP A 388 -16.31 -17.87 10.89
CA ASP A 388 -16.26 -17.45 9.48
C ASP A 388 -16.68 -15.98 9.24
N ALA A 389 -16.92 -15.19 10.30
CA ALA A 389 -17.40 -13.80 10.16
C ALA A 389 -16.94 -12.91 11.32
N PRO A 390 -16.73 -11.60 11.08
CA PRO A 390 -16.50 -10.63 12.16
C PRO A 390 -17.65 -10.63 13.16
N THR A 391 -17.32 -10.61 14.45
CA THR A 391 -18.28 -10.42 15.54
C THR A 391 -18.46 -8.92 15.77
N THR A 392 -19.65 -8.39 15.52
CA THR A 392 -19.91 -6.93 15.49
C THR A 392 -20.73 -6.42 16.67
N ASP A 393 -21.25 -7.30 17.50
CA ASP A 393 -22.12 -6.99 18.63
C ASP A 393 -21.38 -6.87 19.96
N LEU A 394 -20.24 -7.56 20.18
CA LEU A 394 -19.43 -7.39 21.39
C LEU A 394 -18.87 -5.96 21.49
N ARG A 395 -19.16 -5.27 22.60
CA ARG A 395 -18.70 -3.90 22.87
C ARG A 395 -17.63 -3.83 23.95
N ASN A 396 -17.87 -4.44 25.11
CA ASN A 396 -16.94 -4.36 26.24
C ASN A 396 -16.88 -5.70 26.97
N VAL A 397 -15.69 -6.09 27.44
CA VAL A 397 -15.59 -7.10 28.51
C VAL A 397 -15.38 -6.35 29.82
N ILE A 398 -16.22 -6.66 30.81
CA ILE A 398 -16.27 -5.95 32.09
C ILE A 398 -15.54 -6.74 33.17
N SER A 399 -15.71 -8.07 33.21
CA SER A 399 -14.99 -8.97 34.12
C SER A 399 -14.73 -10.30 33.43
N TRP A 400 -13.54 -10.88 33.66
CA TRP A 400 -13.21 -12.23 33.19
C TRP A 400 -13.80 -13.36 34.06
N GLY A 401 -14.15 -13.07 35.33
CA GLY A 401 -14.71 -14.05 36.27
C GLY A 401 -13.77 -15.22 36.61
N THR A 402 -14.28 -16.25 37.28
CA THR A 402 -13.47 -17.42 37.68
C THR A 402 -14.05 -18.74 37.20
N LEU A 403 -14.38 -18.83 35.91
CA LEU A 403 -14.95 -20.04 35.30
C LEU A 403 -13.96 -21.21 35.15
N GLY A 404 -12.65 -21.00 35.42
CA GLY A 404 -11.65 -22.07 35.40
C GLY A 404 -10.97 -22.30 34.05
N TYR A 405 -10.70 -21.22 33.31
CA TYR A 405 -10.10 -21.29 31.98
C TYR A 405 -8.72 -21.95 31.97
N THR A 406 -8.47 -22.73 30.93
CA THR A 406 -7.16 -23.36 30.65
C THR A 406 -6.58 -22.95 29.30
N GLN A 407 -7.42 -22.35 28.44
CA GLN A 407 -7.05 -21.87 27.10
C GLN A 407 -7.87 -20.62 26.77
N ALA A 408 -7.23 -19.64 26.13
CA ALA A 408 -7.85 -18.41 25.62
C ALA A 408 -7.58 -18.24 24.11
N THR A 409 -7.49 -19.36 23.37
CA THR A 409 -7.30 -19.34 21.92
C THR A 409 -8.49 -18.67 21.23
N ASP A 410 -8.20 -17.71 20.36
CA ASP A 410 -9.16 -16.95 19.55
C ASP A 410 -10.28 -16.28 20.37
N MET A 411 -9.99 -15.95 21.63
CA MET A 411 -10.99 -15.54 22.62
C MET A 411 -11.90 -14.41 22.14
N CYS A 412 -11.33 -13.35 21.59
CA CYS A 412 -12.00 -12.19 21.01
C CYS A 412 -11.60 -12.00 19.53
N LEU A 413 -11.11 -13.05 18.86
CA LEU A 413 -10.70 -12.97 17.46
C LEU A 413 -11.82 -12.36 16.59
N GLY A 414 -11.48 -11.30 15.84
CA GLY A 414 -12.39 -10.64 14.91
C GLY A 414 -13.58 -9.92 15.58
N CYS A 415 -13.50 -9.62 16.88
CA CYS A 415 -14.47 -8.77 17.56
C CYS A 415 -14.18 -7.30 17.24
N ILE A 416 -14.56 -6.86 16.04
CA ILE A 416 -14.12 -5.57 15.47
C ILE A 416 -14.63 -4.35 16.24
N ASN A 417 -15.75 -4.48 16.96
CA ASN A 417 -16.37 -3.41 17.75
C ASN A 417 -16.07 -3.50 19.25
N LEU A 418 -15.18 -4.42 19.68
CA LEU A 418 -14.72 -4.50 21.07
C LEU A 418 -13.87 -3.27 21.38
N GLU A 419 -14.32 -2.44 22.32
CA GLU A 419 -13.67 -1.17 22.68
C GLU A 419 -12.77 -1.29 23.90
N SER A 420 -13.15 -2.12 24.89
CA SER A 420 -12.41 -2.27 26.15
C SER A 420 -12.45 -3.69 26.73
N ILE A 421 -11.39 -4.04 27.45
CA ILE A 421 -11.23 -5.29 28.21
C ILE A 421 -10.65 -4.97 29.60
N PRO A 422 -10.87 -5.81 30.64
CA PRO A 422 -10.43 -5.51 32.00
C PRO A 422 -9.08 -6.18 32.34
N ASN A 423 -8.47 -5.73 33.43
CA ASN A 423 -7.35 -6.44 34.08
C ASN A 423 -7.80 -7.83 34.58
N ASP A 424 -6.86 -8.78 34.70
CA ASP A 424 -7.11 -10.04 35.40
C ASP A 424 -6.93 -9.82 36.92
N VAL A 425 -8.01 -9.46 37.61
CA VAL A 425 -8.03 -9.24 39.07
C VAL A 425 -8.34 -10.52 39.83
N ALA A 426 -9.25 -11.35 39.30
CA ALA A 426 -9.75 -12.56 39.95
C ALA A 426 -8.85 -13.80 39.75
N GLY A 427 -7.78 -13.70 38.97
CA GLY A 427 -6.89 -14.83 38.68
C GLY A 427 -7.46 -15.78 37.62
N SER A 428 -8.32 -15.25 36.74
CA SER A 428 -9.02 -15.93 35.67
C SER A 428 -8.07 -16.70 34.76
N PHE A 429 -6.86 -16.17 34.55
CA PHE A 429 -5.89 -16.73 33.61
C PHE A 429 -4.76 -17.52 34.27
N SER A 430 -4.86 -17.79 35.58
CA SER A 430 -3.83 -18.51 36.35
C SER A 430 -3.43 -19.87 35.77
N ASN A 431 -4.36 -20.59 35.14
CA ASN A 431 -4.15 -21.90 34.54
C ASN A 431 -4.15 -21.89 33.00
N VAL A 432 -4.24 -20.70 32.38
CA VAL A 432 -4.26 -20.58 30.92
C VAL A 432 -2.87 -20.81 30.34
N LYS A 433 -2.80 -21.69 29.34
CA LYS A 433 -1.53 -22.07 28.68
C LYS A 433 -1.27 -21.33 27.37
N THR A 434 -2.31 -20.78 26.74
CA THR A 434 -2.25 -20.17 25.40
C THR A 434 -3.25 -19.04 25.28
N PHE A 435 -2.79 -17.94 24.67
CA PHE A 435 -3.55 -16.75 24.29
C PHE A 435 -3.47 -16.51 22.77
N ASN A 436 -3.24 -17.57 22.00
CA ASN A 436 -3.10 -17.46 20.56
C ASN A 436 -4.34 -16.80 19.95
N GLY A 437 -4.16 -15.73 19.16
CA GLY A 437 -5.24 -14.99 18.52
C GLY A 437 -6.23 -14.33 19.48
N ALA A 438 -5.95 -14.28 20.78
CA ALA A 438 -6.94 -13.93 21.80
C ALA A 438 -7.62 -12.57 21.57
N PHE A 439 -6.91 -11.59 21.04
CA PHE A 439 -7.41 -10.24 20.72
C PHE A 439 -7.02 -9.82 19.30
N SER A 440 -6.81 -10.79 18.41
CA SER A 440 -6.48 -10.50 17.02
C SER A 440 -7.68 -9.88 16.28
N CYS A 441 -7.42 -8.93 15.39
CA CYS A 441 -8.44 -8.21 14.62
C CYS A 441 -9.50 -7.50 15.49
N CYS A 442 -9.13 -7.06 16.70
CA CYS A 442 -9.97 -6.21 17.55
C CYS A 442 -9.75 -4.74 17.16
N GLU A 443 -10.34 -4.31 16.04
CA GLU A 443 -10.03 -3.02 15.41
C GLU A 443 -10.36 -1.79 16.29
N SER A 444 -11.41 -1.88 17.12
CA SER A 444 -11.85 -0.80 18.01
C SER A 444 -11.22 -0.84 19.40
N LEU A 445 -10.39 -1.84 19.73
CA LEU A 445 -9.82 -1.99 21.07
C LEU A 445 -8.86 -0.84 21.37
N ARG A 446 -9.21 -0.01 22.35
CA ARG A 446 -8.56 1.29 22.57
C ARG A 446 -7.20 1.15 23.28
N GLU A 447 -7.11 0.23 24.23
CA GLU A 447 -5.92 0.02 25.05
C GLU A 447 -5.76 -1.44 25.46
N ILE A 448 -4.52 -1.82 25.80
CA ILE A 448 -4.22 -3.10 26.45
C ILE A 448 -4.08 -2.82 27.96
N PRO A 449 -4.89 -3.45 28.82
CA PRO A 449 -4.74 -3.26 30.27
C PRO A 449 -3.41 -3.83 30.77
N GLN A 450 -2.67 -3.05 31.56
CA GLN A 450 -1.36 -3.47 32.10
C GLN A 450 -1.44 -4.78 32.91
N GLY A 451 -2.52 -4.98 33.66
CA GLY A 451 -2.77 -6.14 34.50
C GLY A 451 -3.50 -7.28 33.80
N LEU A 452 -3.67 -7.25 32.48
CA LEU A 452 -4.37 -8.30 31.73
C LEU A 452 -3.77 -9.69 31.96
N PHE A 453 -2.44 -9.79 32.03
CA PHE A 453 -1.74 -11.07 32.27
C PHE A 453 -1.18 -11.18 33.70
N ARG A 454 -1.76 -10.45 34.67
CA ARG A 454 -1.28 -10.40 36.06
C ARG A 454 -1.10 -11.79 36.67
N TYR A 455 -1.96 -12.76 36.36
CA TYR A 455 -1.88 -14.12 36.90
C TYR A 455 -1.47 -15.19 35.89
N ALA A 456 -1.18 -14.85 34.64
CA ALA A 456 -0.92 -15.79 33.53
C ALA A 456 0.46 -16.50 33.60
N THR A 457 0.84 -17.00 34.77
CA THR A 457 2.14 -17.62 35.04
C THR A 457 2.38 -18.93 34.30
N ALA A 458 1.30 -19.62 33.90
CA ALA A 458 1.35 -20.88 33.14
C ALA A 458 1.31 -20.67 31.61
N ALA A 459 1.17 -19.42 31.14
CA ALA A 459 0.99 -19.12 29.73
C ALA A 459 2.31 -19.28 28.95
N LYS A 460 2.25 -20.07 27.89
CA LYS A 460 3.39 -20.41 27.04
C LYS A 460 3.34 -19.75 25.67
N ARG A 461 2.14 -19.53 25.13
CA ARG A 461 1.96 -19.10 23.73
C ARG A 461 1.07 -17.87 23.67
N PHE A 462 1.52 -16.87 22.93
CA PHE A 462 0.86 -15.59 22.69
C PHE A 462 0.86 -15.26 21.19
N GLU A 463 0.82 -16.28 20.33
CA GLU A 463 0.89 -16.05 18.90
C GLU A 463 -0.29 -15.19 18.43
N ASP A 464 -0.05 -14.18 17.61
CA ASP A 464 -1.12 -13.30 17.08
C ASP A 464 -1.98 -12.60 18.16
N CYS A 465 -1.53 -12.54 19.43
CA CYS A 465 -2.39 -12.17 20.54
C CYS A 465 -3.11 -10.83 20.35
N PHE A 466 -2.42 -9.80 19.85
CA PHE A 466 -2.98 -8.47 19.56
C PHE A 466 -2.82 -8.08 18.08
N SER A 467 -2.63 -9.05 17.19
CA SER A 467 -2.35 -8.74 15.78
C SER A 467 -3.53 -8.02 15.12
N HIS A 468 -3.24 -7.13 14.17
CA HIS A 468 -4.23 -6.39 13.40
C HIS A 468 -5.23 -5.53 14.22
N SER A 469 -4.88 -5.16 15.44
CA SER A 469 -5.73 -4.28 16.27
C SER A 469 -5.45 -2.81 15.95
N ALA A 470 -6.30 -2.17 15.13
CA ALA A 470 -6.05 -0.85 14.54
C ALA A 470 -6.01 0.32 15.55
N SER A 471 -6.81 0.25 16.63
CA SER A 471 -6.95 1.39 17.55
C SER A 471 -5.88 1.49 18.63
N ILE A 472 -5.13 0.41 18.90
CA ILE A 472 -4.11 0.35 19.94
C ILE A 472 -2.94 1.29 19.60
N SER A 473 -2.59 2.17 20.53
CA SER A 473 -1.50 3.15 20.37
C SER A 473 -0.32 2.93 21.31
N GLU A 474 -0.48 2.09 22.34
CA GLU A 474 0.54 1.84 23.36
C GLU A 474 0.51 0.36 23.82
N ILE A 475 1.68 -0.18 24.15
CA ILE A 475 1.84 -1.47 24.83
C ILE A 475 2.33 -1.18 26.26
N PRO A 476 1.67 -1.67 27.32
CA PRO A 476 2.13 -1.49 28.69
C PRO A 476 3.46 -2.21 28.96
N ALA A 477 4.40 -1.54 29.64
CA ALA A 477 5.72 -2.10 29.95
C ALA A 477 5.67 -3.40 30.77
N ASP A 478 4.77 -3.45 31.76
CA ASP A 478 4.65 -4.58 32.69
C ASP A 478 3.69 -5.69 32.18
N LEU A 479 3.23 -5.63 30.93
CA LEU A 479 2.22 -6.54 30.38
C LEU A 479 2.58 -8.03 30.57
N PHE A 480 3.83 -8.42 30.31
CA PHE A 480 4.28 -9.81 30.46
C PHE A 480 5.09 -10.09 31.73
N LYS A 481 5.05 -9.20 32.72
CA LYS A 481 5.87 -9.29 33.94
C LYS A 481 5.78 -10.64 34.66
N ASN A 482 4.61 -11.27 34.66
CA ASN A 482 4.36 -12.54 35.34
C ASN A 482 4.33 -13.76 34.40
N CYS A 483 4.51 -13.56 33.08
CA CYS A 483 4.45 -14.60 32.06
C CYS A 483 5.79 -15.38 31.94
N THR A 484 6.27 -15.91 33.06
CA THR A 484 7.59 -16.57 33.16
C THR A 484 7.72 -17.87 32.33
N ALA A 485 6.60 -18.48 31.96
CA ALA A 485 6.54 -19.68 31.12
C ALA A 485 6.45 -19.38 29.61
N ALA A 486 6.44 -18.10 29.19
CA ALA A 486 6.27 -17.74 27.78
C ALA A 486 7.39 -18.30 26.90
N GLU A 487 7.00 -18.97 25.81
CA GLU A 487 7.85 -19.70 24.87
C GLU A 487 7.69 -19.18 23.42
N ASP A 488 6.49 -18.74 23.04
CA ASP A 488 6.16 -18.28 21.68
C ASP A 488 5.41 -16.96 21.70
N MET A 489 6.03 -15.94 21.10
CA MET A 489 5.51 -14.57 20.97
C MET A 489 5.32 -14.19 19.49
N SER A 490 5.31 -15.16 18.58
CA SER A 490 5.30 -14.88 17.14
C SER A 490 4.04 -14.12 16.76
N TYR A 491 4.16 -13.05 15.98
CA TYR A 491 3.05 -12.19 15.57
C TYR A 491 2.26 -11.52 16.72
N ALA A 492 2.71 -11.58 17.98
CA ALA A 492 1.93 -11.11 19.13
C ALA A 492 1.44 -9.66 18.98
N PHE A 493 2.23 -8.79 18.32
CA PHE A 493 1.88 -7.41 18.02
C PHE A 493 1.97 -7.08 16.52
N TYR A 494 1.81 -8.09 15.66
CA TYR A 494 1.90 -7.89 14.22
C TYR A 494 0.77 -6.95 13.73
N ALA A 495 1.12 -5.87 13.04
CA ALA A 495 0.18 -4.85 12.58
C ALA A 495 -0.70 -4.22 13.69
N THR A 496 -0.26 -4.29 14.95
CA THR A 496 -0.91 -3.57 16.05
C THR A 496 -0.77 -2.07 15.85
N GLY A 497 -1.89 -1.35 16.01
CA GLY A 497 -2.04 0.06 15.67
C GLY A 497 -2.21 0.34 14.17
N THR A 498 -1.96 -0.64 13.29
CA THR A 498 -2.12 -0.50 11.84
C THR A 498 -3.43 -1.10 11.35
N GLY A 499 -3.84 -2.24 11.89
CA GLY A 499 -5.06 -2.94 11.48
C GLY A 499 -4.81 -4.08 10.49
N VAL A 500 -5.84 -4.46 9.74
CA VAL A 500 -5.77 -5.57 8.79
C VAL A 500 -4.90 -5.20 7.59
N VAL A 501 -3.77 -5.92 7.43
CA VAL A 501 -2.85 -5.81 6.29
C VAL A 501 -2.78 -7.15 5.56
N ASP A 502 -2.67 -7.15 4.22
CA ASP A 502 -2.61 -8.39 3.43
C ASP A 502 -1.33 -9.19 3.73
N THR A 503 -1.48 -10.30 4.46
CA THR A 503 -0.38 -11.09 5.03
C THR A 503 0.30 -12.04 4.03
N ASN A 504 -0.36 -12.40 2.92
CA ASN A 504 0.18 -13.39 1.99
C ASN A 504 1.17 -12.80 0.97
N GLN A 505 1.37 -11.47 0.99
CA GLN A 505 2.06 -10.73 -0.07
C GLN A 505 2.78 -9.46 0.40
N THR A 506 3.10 -9.33 1.70
CA THR A 506 3.56 -8.04 2.28
C THR A 506 4.76 -7.39 1.58
N LEU A 507 5.69 -8.18 1.04
CA LEU A 507 6.82 -7.67 0.25
C LEU A 507 6.51 -7.55 -1.26
N SER A 508 5.63 -8.39 -1.82
CA SER A 508 5.22 -8.27 -3.24
C SER A 508 4.24 -7.12 -3.48
N ASN A 509 3.50 -6.68 -2.47
CA ASN A 509 2.63 -5.50 -2.46
C ASN A 509 3.16 -4.40 -1.51
N TYR A 510 4.48 -4.29 -1.38
CA TYR A 510 5.15 -3.41 -0.42
C TYR A 510 4.64 -1.96 -0.48
N SER A 511 4.34 -1.41 -1.66
CA SER A 511 3.87 -0.03 -1.82
C SER A 511 2.61 0.24 -0.99
N SER A 512 1.57 -0.57 -1.19
CA SER A 512 0.29 -0.41 -0.48
C SER A 512 0.43 -0.65 1.03
N VAL A 513 1.16 -1.69 1.42
CA VAL A 513 1.38 -2.00 2.84
C VAL A 513 2.17 -0.88 3.52
N SER A 514 3.17 -0.31 2.85
CA SER A 514 4.00 0.75 3.43
C SER A 514 3.23 2.03 3.73
N GLU A 515 2.19 2.35 2.96
CA GLU A 515 1.33 3.51 3.23
C GLU A 515 0.48 3.28 4.49
N GLN A 516 -0.18 2.12 4.58
CA GLN A 516 -0.98 1.74 5.75
C GLN A 516 -0.14 1.70 7.03
N VAL A 517 1.05 1.10 6.97
CA VAL A 517 1.94 1.02 8.15
C VAL A 517 2.37 2.42 8.61
N ARG A 518 2.61 3.38 7.72
CA ARG A 518 2.97 4.77 8.12
C ARG A 518 1.88 5.44 8.96
N GLU A 519 0.62 5.16 8.63
CA GLU A 519 -0.56 5.73 9.30
C GLU A 519 -0.89 5.04 10.63
N GLY A 520 -0.23 3.92 10.95
CA GLY A 520 -0.51 3.16 12.17
C GLY A 520 -0.25 3.95 13.46
N ARG A 521 -0.99 3.61 14.52
CA ARG A 521 -1.04 4.34 15.79
C ARG A 521 0.04 3.96 16.81
N LEU A 522 0.57 2.73 16.76
CA LEU A 522 1.62 2.26 17.67
C LEU A 522 2.98 2.84 17.24
N LYS A 523 3.46 3.86 17.95
CA LYS A 523 4.71 4.58 17.58
C LYS A 523 5.95 4.18 18.37
N SER A 524 5.78 3.58 19.54
CA SER A 524 6.89 3.22 20.44
C SER A 524 6.64 1.89 21.13
N LEU A 525 7.73 1.20 21.47
CA LEU A 525 7.70 0.00 22.32
C LEU A 525 8.20 0.37 23.73
N PRO A 526 7.65 -0.23 24.79
CA PRO A 526 8.12 0.00 26.14
C PRO A 526 9.44 -0.75 26.45
N GLU A 527 10.28 -0.17 27.29
CA GLU A 527 11.44 -0.86 27.88
C GLU A 527 11.00 -2.05 28.73
N GLY A 528 11.82 -3.10 28.76
CA GLY A 528 11.62 -4.25 29.66
C GLY A 528 10.44 -5.16 29.32
N LEU A 529 9.78 -5.01 28.16
CA LEU A 529 8.56 -5.74 27.79
C LEU A 529 8.67 -7.27 27.98
N PHE A 530 9.83 -7.85 27.67
CA PHE A 530 10.10 -9.29 27.80
C PHE A 530 11.08 -9.64 28.94
N ALA A 531 11.37 -8.70 29.86
CA ALA A 531 12.40 -8.85 30.89
C ALA A 531 12.19 -10.02 31.88
N ASN A 532 10.98 -10.58 31.94
CA ASN A 532 10.64 -11.72 32.80
C ASN A 532 10.25 -12.99 32.04
N CYS A 533 10.56 -13.07 30.75
CA CYS A 533 10.19 -14.19 29.87
C CYS A 533 11.44 -14.96 29.35
N PRO A 534 12.21 -15.65 30.22
CA PRO A 534 13.49 -16.27 29.84
C PRO A 534 13.37 -17.49 28.91
N ASN A 535 12.16 -18.03 28.75
CA ASN A 535 11.90 -19.25 27.98
C ASN A 535 11.47 -18.97 26.53
N ILE A 536 11.44 -17.71 26.09
CA ILE A 536 11.06 -17.36 24.72
C ILE A 536 12.00 -18.05 23.73
N THR A 537 11.40 -18.85 22.85
CA THR A 537 12.08 -19.57 21.76
C THR A 537 11.74 -18.99 20.38
N GLN A 538 10.60 -18.30 20.24
CA GLN A 538 10.07 -17.80 18.98
C GLN A 538 9.53 -16.36 19.07
N LEU A 539 9.99 -15.52 18.14
CA LEU A 539 9.70 -14.08 17.99
C LEU A 539 9.47 -13.72 16.51
N ASP A 540 9.02 -14.67 15.69
CA ASP A 540 8.78 -14.42 14.26
C ASP A 540 7.69 -13.33 14.12
N TYR A 541 7.97 -12.26 13.36
CA TYR A 541 7.06 -11.15 13.07
C TYR A 541 6.41 -10.46 14.29
N VAL A 542 6.99 -10.60 15.48
CA VAL A 542 6.41 -10.11 16.76
C VAL A 542 5.95 -8.65 16.71
N PHE A 543 6.68 -7.77 16.02
CA PHE A 543 6.34 -6.35 15.82
C PHE A 543 6.20 -5.98 14.34
N GLY A 544 6.11 -6.95 13.44
CA GLY A 544 6.05 -6.71 12.00
C GLY A 544 4.85 -5.85 11.60
N ALA A 545 4.97 -5.09 10.53
CA ALA A 545 3.93 -4.18 10.01
C ALA A 545 3.40 -3.14 11.04
N THR A 546 4.19 -2.77 12.04
CA THR A 546 3.82 -1.69 12.99
C THR A 546 4.47 -0.36 12.62
N ALA A 547 3.89 0.74 13.11
CA ALA A 547 4.37 2.10 12.84
C ALA A 547 5.47 2.58 13.81
N ILE A 548 6.14 1.64 14.49
CA ILE A 548 7.15 1.96 15.51
C ILE A 548 8.31 2.76 14.91
N GLU A 549 8.83 3.72 15.67
CA GLU A 549 9.91 4.60 15.22
C GLU A 549 11.28 4.22 15.80
N SER A 550 11.30 3.49 16.93
CA SER A 550 12.50 3.08 17.64
C SER A 550 12.32 1.73 18.33
N ILE A 551 13.43 1.07 18.65
CA ILE A 551 13.49 -0.20 19.39
C ILE A 551 14.21 0.05 20.72
N PRO A 552 13.63 -0.32 21.88
CA PRO A 552 14.33 -0.31 23.16
C PRO A 552 15.56 -1.22 23.16
N GLU A 553 16.67 -0.79 23.78
CA GLU A 553 17.93 -1.57 23.82
C GLU A 553 17.76 -2.93 24.50
N ASP A 554 16.86 -3.02 25.47
CA ASP A 554 16.67 -4.20 26.32
C ASP A 554 15.58 -5.17 25.83
N ILE A 555 14.98 -4.91 24.66
CA ILE A 555 13.82 -5.66 24.15
C ILE A 555 14.09 -7.18 24.06
N PHE A 556 15.32 -7.58 23.74
CA PHE A 556 15.75 -8.99 23.65
C PHE A 556 16.75 -9.40 24.73
N SER A 557 16.83 -8.65 25.84
CA SER A 557 17.78 -8.90 26.94
C SER A 557 17.67 -10.30 27.57
N THR A 558 16.49 -10.93 27.53
CA THR A 558 16.21 -12.27 28.07
C THR A 558 16.11 -13.37 27.03
N ALA A 559 16.24 -13.04 25.73
CA ALA A 559 15.97 -13.94 24.60
C ALA A 559 17.08 -14.99 24.35
N SER A 560 17.78 -15.44 25.39
CA SER A 560 18.91 -16.37 25.26
C SER A 560 18.54 -17.75 24.71
N ALA A 561 17.28 -18.17 24.88
CA ALA A 561 16.71 -19.39 24.31
C ALA A 561 16.06 -19.19 22.93
N ALA A 562 15.98 -17.95 22.43
CA ALA A 562 15.27 -17.64 21.20
C ALA A 562 16.04 -18.13 19.97
N THR A 563 15.35 -18.88 19.11
CA THR A 563 15.92 -19.47 17.88
C THR A 563 15.36 -18.85 16.61
N LYS A 564 14.22 -18.15 16.69
CA LYS A 564 13.41 -17.66 15.57
C LYS A 564 13.07 -16.17 15.73
N PHE A 565 13.49 -15.35 14.76
CA PHE A 565 13.29 -13.89 14.68
C PHE A 565 12.91 -13.43 13.26
N THR A 566 12.37 -14.34 12.45
CA THR A 566 12.00 -14.08 11.06
C THR A 566 11.07 -12.87 11.01
N GLY A 567 11.47 -11.81 10.31
CA GLY A 567 10.62 -10.65 10.13
C GLY A 567 10.20 -9.93 11.40
N ALA A 568 10.92 -10.07 12.53
CA ALA A 568 10.55 -9.51 13.83
C ALA A 568 10.12 -8.03 13.77
N PHE A 569 10.71 -7.24 12.86
CA PHE A 569 10.37 -5.85 12.60
C PHE A 569 9.96 -5.59 11.13
N SER A 570 9.55 -6.59 10.37
CA SER A 570 9.23 -6.44 8.93
C SER A 570 7.73 -6.35 8.65
N PRO A 571 7.25 -5.36 7.86
CA PRO A 571 7.91 -4.10 7.49
C PRO A 571 7.56 -2.95 8.46
N CYS A 572 8.48 -2.56 9.35
CA CYS A 572 8.34 -1.35 10.19
C CYS A 572 8.89 -0.14 9.44
N VAL A 573 8.10 0.41 8.52
CA VAL A 573 8.57 1.44 7.57
C VAL A 573 8.96 2.76 8.22
N CYS A 574 8.53 3.01 9.46
CA CYS A 574 8.84 4.20 10.26
C CYS A 574 10.06 4.03 11.17
N LEU A 575 10.61 2.81 11.29
CA LEU A 575 11.74 2.50 12.17
C LEU A 575 13.01 3.18 11.66
N LYS A 576 13.62 4.03 12.50
CA LYS A 576 14.76 4.89 12.11
C LYS A 576 16.11 4.30 12.48
N GLU A 577 16.20 3.67 13.65
CA GLU A 577 17.46 3.26 14.26
C GLU A 577 17.40 1.82 14.77
N ILE A 578 18.54 1.13 14.71
CA ILE A 578 18.74 -0.20 15.27
C ILE A 578 19.63 -0.06 16.50
N PRO A 579 19.27 -0.62 17.67
CA PRO A 579 20.13 -0.64 18.85
C PRO A 579 21.45 -1.38 18.62
N TYR A 580 22.54 -0.87 19.20
CA TYR A 580 23.89 -1.38 18.94
C TYR A 580 24.06 -2.85 19.33
N ASP A 581 23.58 -3.31 20.49
CA ASP A 581 23.74 -4.70 20.97
C ASP A 581 22.41 -5.50 20.89
N LEU A 582 21.51 -5.16 19.95
CA LEU A 582 20.15 -5.70 19.89
C LEU A 582 20.06 -7.23 20.02
N MET A 583 20.91 -7.98 19.30
CA MET A 583 20.88 -9.46 19.31
C MET A 583 21.94 -10.10 20.22
N ALA A 584 22.69 -9.31 20.99
CA ALA A 584 23.85 -9.79 21.75
C ALA A 584 23.53 -10.92 22.75
N ASN A 585 22.30 -10.91 23.29
CA ASN A 585 21.82 -11.92 24.23
C ASN A 585 21.11 -13.11 23.56
N ALA A 586 20.71 -12.99 22.29
CA ALA A 586 20.04 -14.04 21.51
C ALA A 586 21.02 -15.11 20.98
N THR A 587 21.84 -15.67 21.87
CA THR A 587 22.95 -16.58 21.52
C THR A 587 22.51 -17.89 20.86
N ALA A 588 21.25 -18.29 21.02
CA ALA A 588 20.66 -19.46 20.36
C ALA A 588 20.01 -19.16 18.99
N ALA A 589 20.07 -17.91 18.50
CA ALA A 589 19.42 -17.50 17.25
C ALA A 589 19.90 -18.36 16.06
N LEU A 590 18.95 -18.91 15.31
CA LEU A 590 19.21 -19.72 14.11
C LEU A 590 18.68 -19.03 12.85
N ASP A 591 17.52 -18.39 12.95
CA ASP A 591 16.76 -17.81 11.84
C ASP A 591 16.45 -16.34 12.12
N ILE A 592 17.04 -15.46 11.32
CA ILE A 592 16.88 -13.99 11.40
C ILE A 592 16.51 -13.41 10.03
N LYS A 593 15.97 -14.24 9.12
CA LYS A 593 15.59 -13.80 7.79
C LYS A 593 14.57 -12.68 7.85
N TYR A 594 14.59 -11.77 6.88
CA TYR A 594 13.64 -10.66 6.80
C TYR A 594 13.57 -9.73 8.01
N MET A 595 14.44 -9.84 9.03
CA MET A 595 14.23 -9.17 10.33
C MET A 595 13.91 -7.67 10.20
N PHE A 596 14.57 -6.97 9.28
CA PHE A 596 14.36 -5.56 8.96
C PHE A 596 13.93 -5.34 7.50
N ALA A 597 13.40 -6.36 6.82
CA ALA A 597 12.93 -6.24 5.45
C ALA A 597 11.86 -5.15 5.34
N GLY A 598 12.01 -4.27 4.35
CA GLY A 598 11.08 -3.17 4.12
C GLY A 598 11.13 -2.05 5.16
N CYS A 599 12.09 -2.03 6.09
CA CYS A 599 12.25 -0.93 7.03
C CYS A 599 12.93 0.28 6.34
N SER A 600 12.19 0.94 5.43
CA SER A 600 12.74 1.97 4.53
C SER A 600 13.27 3.23 5.22
N SER A 601 12.97 3.45 6.51
CA SER A 601 13.50 4.59 7.28
C SER A 601 14.83 4.29 7.99
N ILE A 602 15.29 3.03 8.00
CA ILE A 602 16.61 2.67 8.54
C ILE A 602 17.67 3.16 7.57
N THR A 603 18.55 4.05 8.02
CA THR A 603 19.61 4.65 7.20
C THR A 603 21.01 4.18 7.54
N GLU A 604 21.20 3.58 8.73
CA GLU A 604 22.45 3.06 9.24
C GLU A 604 22.22 1.71 9.96
N ILE A 605 23.21 0.81 9.87
CA ILE A 605 23.21 -0.47 10.58
C ILE A 605 24.44 -0.50 11.50
N PRO A 606 24.30 -0.63 12.82
CA PRO A 606 25.43 -0.66 13.74
C PRO A 606 26.19 -1.99 13.66
N SER A 607 27.51 -1.94 13.79
CA SER A 607 28.38 -3.14 13.75
C SER A 607 28.21 -4.11 14.93
N GLY A 608 27.62 -3.65 16.04
CA GLY A 608 27.36 -4.50 17.21
C GLY A 608 26.14 -5.41 17.09
N VAL A 609 25.27 -5.17 16.10
CA VAL A 609 23.88 -5.69 16.11
C VAL A 609 23.80 -7.20 16.25
N PHE A 610 24.74 -7.95 15.65
CA PHE A 610 24.76 -9.41 15.61
C PHE A 610 25.84 -10.08 16.49
N ARG A 611 26.33 -9.37 17.51
CA ARG A 611 27.32 -9.93 18.44
C ARG A 611 26.83 -11.26 19.04
N ASN A 612 27.73 -12.21 19.15
CA ASN A 612 27.48 -13.55 19.72
C ASN A 612 26.46 -14.42 18.97
N ASN A 613 26.04 -14.09 17.75
CA ASN A 613 25.06 -14.88 16.99
C ASN A 613 25.70 -15.91 16.02
N ALA A 614 26.74 -16.62 16.49
CA ALA A 614 27.51 -17.55 15.66
C ALA A 614 26.71 -18.76 15.14
N ALA A 615 25.54 -19.05 15.71
CA ALA A 615 24.67 -20.15 15.32
C ALA A 615 23.79 -19.85 14.09
N VAL A 616 23.63 -18.58 13.71
CA VAL A 616 22.86 -18.16 12.54
C VAL A 616 23.53 -18.69 11.27
N THR A 617 22.74 -19.30 10.38
CA THR A 617 23.26 -19.90 9.14
C THR A 617 22.73 -19.26 7.85
N ASN A 618 21.64 -18.49 7.94
CA ASN A 618 20.96 -17.90 6.78
C ASN A 618 20.57 -16.44 7.09
N LEU A 619 20.98 -15.51 6.23
CA LEU A 619 20.73 -14.06 6.35
C LEU A 619 19.75 -13.53 5.31
N GLU A 620 19.01 -14.41 4.62
CA GLU A 620 18.16 -14.02 3.50
C GLU A 620 17.23 -12.84 3.81
N TYR A 621 17.32 -11.81 2.95
CA TYR A 621 16.48 -10.62 2.95
C TYR A 621 16.51 -9.77 4.24
N ILE A 622 17.49 -9.97 5.14
CA ILE A 622 17.46 -9.32 6.46
C ILE A 622 17.38 -7.78 6.40
N PHE A 623 18.00 -7.13 5.42
CA PHE A 623 17.94 -5.68 5.16
C PHE A 623 17.36 -5.34 3.79
N TYR A 624 16.56 -6.25 3.20
CA TYR A 624 15.91 -6.06 1.91
C TYR A 624 15.10 -4.75 1.92
N LYS A 625 15.29 -3.90 0.90
CA LYS A 625 14.50 -2.67 0.71
C LYS A 625 14.58 -1.68 1.89
N THR A 626 15.70 -1.64 2.60
CA THR A 626 15.99 -0.65 3.65
C THR A 626 16.48 0.66 3.05
N GLY A 627 16.45 1.74 3.83
CA GLY A 627 16.86 3.09 3.41
C GLY A 627 18.36 3.36 3.51
N VAL A 628 19.19 2.33 3.72
CA VAL A 628 20.63 2.48 3.98
C VAL A 628 21.33 3.16 2.82
N SER A 629 22.16 4.15 3.14
CA SER A 629 22.94 4.90 2.14
C SER A 629 24.43 4.53 2.14
N THR A 630 24.93 4.06 3.29
CA THR A 630 26.30 3.61 3.50
C THR A 630 26.32 2.32 4.30
N LEU A 631 27.21 1.39 3.94
CA LEU A 631 27.48 0.18 4.72
C LEU A 631 28.88 0.25 5.33
N GLN A 632 28.95 0.24 6.65
CA GLN A 632 30.21 0.33 7.41
C GLN A 632 30.89 -1.03 7.60
N GLN A 633 32.17 -0.99 7.96
CA GLN A 633 32.93 -2.18 8.31
C GLN A 633 32.29 -2.95 9.48
N GLY A 634 32.29 -4.27 9.40
CA GLY A 634 31.97 -5.15 10.54
C GLY A 634 30.48 -5.24 10.90
N ILE A 635 29.57 -4.80 10.03
CA ILE A 635 28.11 -4.95 10.23
C ILE A 635 27.70 -6.39 10.59
N PHE A 636 28.41 -7.39 10.05
CA PHE A 636 28.13 -8.80 10.27
C PHE A 636 29.07 -9.50 11.28
N GLU A 637 29.80 -8.74 12.11
CA GLU A 637 30.60 -9.34 13.18
C GLU A 637 29.73 -10.18 14.14
N GLY A 638 30.20 -11.38 14.47
CA GLY A 638 29.46 -12.34 15.29
C GLY A 638 28.72 -13.43 14.51
N LEU A 639 28.49 -13.26 13.19
CA LEU A 639 27.77 -14.22 12.34
C LEU A 639 28.67 -15.29 11.69
N THR A 640 29.60 -15.86 12.45
CA THR A 640 30.60 -16.81 11.89
C THR A 640 30.02 -18.08 11.30
N GLY A 641 28.78 -18.44 11.64
CA GLY A 641 28.07 -19.61 11.10
C GLY A 641 27.29 -19.36 9.80
N ALA A 642 27.16 -18.10 9.36
CA ALA A 642 26.35 -17.73 8.21
C ALA A 642 26.90 -18.32 6.91
N LYS A 643 26.05 -19.05 6.18
CA LYS A 643 26.40 -19.74 4.91
C LYS A 643 25.71 -19.10 3.71
N THR A 644 24.47 -18.62 3.90
CA THR A 644 23.66 -18.01 2.85
C THR A 644 23.47 -16.52 3.11
N ILE A 645 24.04 -15.68 2.25
CA ILE A 645 24.01 -14.21 2.30
C ILE A 645 23.20 -13.75 1.08
N GLY A 646 21.94 -14.19 1.03
CA GLY A 646 21.06 -13.98 -0.13
C GLY A 646 20.22 -12.71 -0.01
N ALA A 647 20.18 -11.88 -1.05
CA ALA A 647 19.30 -10.70 -1.13
C ALA A 647 19.36 -9.76 0.10
N VAL A 648 20.49 -9.74 0.81
CA VAL A 648 20.62 -9.06 2.11
C VAL A 648 20.37 -7.57 1.98
N PHE A 649 20.89 -6.92 0.93
CA PHE A 649 20.70 -5.51 0.62
C PHE A 649 19.98 -5.31 -0.72
N GLN A 650 19.25 -6.32 -1.22
CA GLN A 650 18.52 -6.16 -2.47
C GLN A 650 17.52 -4.99 -2.36
N ASP A 651 17.38 -4.20 -3.43
CA ASP A 651 16.48 -3.04 -3.51
C ASP A 651 16.78 -1.92 -2.48
N CYS A 652 18.01 -1.87 -1.95
CA CYS A 652 18.50 -0.73 -1.17
C CYS A 652 18.88 0.43 -2.13
N THR A 653 17.88 1.05 -2.72
CA THR A 653 18.04 2.04 -3.81
C THR A 653 18.76 3.32 -3.40
N ASN A 654 18.91 3.59 -2.10
CA ASN A 654 19.70 4.72 -1.58
C ASN A 654 21.20 4.38 -1.36
N LEU A 655 21.59 3.12 -1.49
CA LEU A 655 22.94 2.67 -1.19
C LEU A 655 23.94 3.22 -2.21
N THR A 656 24.88 4.04 -1.74
CA THR A 656 25.91 4.68 -2.58
C THR A 656 27.33 4.26 -2.20
N THR A 657 27.57 3.95 -0.92
CA THR A 657 28.91 3.71 -0.38
C THR A 657 28.97 2.38 0.38
N ILE A 658 30.01 1.59 0.11
CA ILE A 658 30.31 0.34 0.83
C ILE A 658 31.75 0.41 1.33
N GLU A 659 31.94 0.35 2.64
CA GLU A 659 33.27 0.28 3.25
C GLU A 659 33.91 -1.09 3.06
N GLU A 660 35.24 -1.12 2.99
CA GLU A 660 35.98 -2.38 2.95
C GLU A 660 35.83 -3.14 4.26
N GLY A 661 35.38 -4.39 4.20
CA GLY A 661 35.12 -5.21 5.38
C GLY A 661 33.68 -5.20 5.88
N VAL A 662 32.72 -4.75 5.06
CA VAL A 662 31.29 -4.91 5.38
C VAL A 662 30.93 -6.35 5.77
N PHE A 663 31.55 -7.34 5.10
CA PHE A 663 31.33 -8.78 5.33
C PHE A 663 32.28 -9.43 6.36
N ASP A 664 33.07 -8.65 7.09
CA ASP A 664 33.90 -9.18 8.17
C ASP A 664 33.04 -9.98 9.17
N GLY A 665 33.55 -11.13 9.61
CA GLY A 665 32.82 -12.09 10.46
C GLY A 665 32.13 -13.23 9.72
N LEU A 666 31.79 -13.08 8.43
CA LEU A 666 31.06 -14.08 7.63
C LEU A 666 31.95 -15.24 7.09
N THR A 667 32.84 -15.78 7.93
CA THR A 667 33.86 -16.77 7.52
C THR A 667 33.33 -18.10 6.97
N SER A 668 32.04 -18.41 7.19
CA SER A 668 31.37 -19.61 6.65
C SER A 668 30.57 -19.35 5.37
N ALA A 669 30.59 -18.12 4.84
CA ALA A 669 29.78 -17.70 3.70
C ALA A 669 30.10 -18.50 2.44
N LYS A 670 29.05 -19.01 1.79
CA LYS A 670 29.13 -19.75 0.53
C LYS A 670 28.45 -19.02 -0.63
N SER A 671 27.38 -18.29 -0.32
CA SER A 671 26.47 -17.68 -1.28
C SER A 671 26.24 -16.21 -0.99
N PHE A 672 26.36 -15.38 -2.02
CA PHE A 672 26.10 -13.93 -2.03
C PHE A 672 25.03 -13.57 -3.07
N ARG A 673 24.13 -14.53 -3.38
CA ARG A 673 23.13 -14.37 -4.42
C ARG A 673 22.27 -13.12 -4.20
N TYR A 674 22.04 -12.31 -5.22
CA TYR A 674 21.22 -11.09 -5.14
C TYR A 674 21.67 -10.05 -4.09
N CYS A 675 22.85 -10.19 -3.47
CA CYS A 675 23.18 -9.43 -2.25
C CYS A 675 23.02 -7.92 -2.39
N PHE A 676 23.39 -7.36 -3.55
CA PHE A 676 23.24 -5.95 -3.92
C PHE A 676 22.40 -5.76 -5.19
N ALA A 677 21.54 -6.73 -5.54
CA ALA A 677 20.67 -6.60 -6.69
C ALA A 677 19.75 -5.37 -6.52
N ASP A 678 19.46 -4.66 -7.61
CA ASP A 678 18.58 -3.49 -7.62
C ASP A 678 19.07 -2.31 -6.75
N CYS A 679 20.34 -2.31 -6.32
CA CYS A 679 20.98 -1.15 -5.68
C CYS A 679 21.34 -0.09 -6.74
N THR A 680 20.31 0.56 -7.28
CA THR A 680 20.40 1.45 -8.46
C THR A 680 21.20 2.73 -8.25
N ALA A 681 21.59 3.07 -7.02
CA ALA A 681 22.49 4.19 -6.72
C ALA A 681 23.97 3.78 -6.50
N LEU A 682 24.26 2.48 -6.43
CA LEU A 682 25.61 1.97 -6.12
C LEU A 682 26.53 2.09 -7.33
N ARG A 683 27.54 2.96 -7.25
CA ARG A 683 28.46 3.28 -8.36
C ARG A 683 29.84 2.61 -8.26
N THR A 684 30.31 2.32 -7.06
CA THR A 684 31.64 1.77 -6.81
C THR A 684 31.61 0.75 -5.69
N ILE A 685 32.50 -0.24 -5.75
CA ILE A 685 32.71 -1.23 -4.69
C ILE A 685 34.19 -1.29 -4.29
N PRO A 686 34.51 -1.57 -3.01
CA PRO A 686 35.90 -1.68 -2.56
C PRO A 686 36.58 -2.94 -3.09
N GLU A 687 37.90 -2.89 -3.31
CA GLU A 687 38.68 -4.04 -3.78
C GLU A 687 38.61 -5.23 -2.82
N GLY A 688 38.66 -4.97 -1.51
CA GLY A 688 38.54 -5.98 -0.47
C GLY A 688 37.11 -6.32 -0.07
N LEU A 689 36.09 -6.08 -0.92
CA LEU A 689 34.69 -6.36 -0.57
C LEU A 689 34.47 -7.81 -0.09
N LEU A 690 35.04 -8.79 -0.81
CA LEU A 690 34.96 -10.22 -0.50
C LEU A 690 36.23 -10.75 0.18
N ARG A 691 36.99 -9.90 0.89
CA ARG A 691 38.19 -10.35 1.62
C ARG A 691 37.84 -11.44 2.63
N ASP A 692 38.73 -12.41 2.81
CA ASP A 692 38.56 -13.56 3.70
C ASP A 692 37.36 -14.49 3.40
N MET A 693 36.57 -14.24 2.35
CA MET A 693 35.42 -15.06 1.93
C MET A 693 35.86 -16.33 1.18
N THR A 694 36.78 -17.10 1.78
CA THR A 694 37.47 -18.23 1.12
C THR A 694 36.55 -19.40 0.76
N LEU A 695 35.33 -19.45 1.29
CA LEU A 695 34.33 -20.50 1.02
C LEU A 695 33.24 -20.06 0.02
N ALA A 696 33.27 -18.82 -0.46
CA ALA A 696 32.28 -18.27 -1.37
C ALA A 696 32.45 -18.84 -2.79
N TYR A 697 31.34 -19.27 -3.39
CA TYR A 697 31.32 -19.74 -4.77
C TYR A 697 30.03 -19.39 -5.53
N GLU A 698 28.95 -18.94 -4.87
CA GLU A 698 27.70 -18.56 -5.53
C GLU A 698 27.51 -17.04 -5.48
N PHE A 699 27.53 -16.38 -6.65
CA PHE A 699 27.46 -14.93 -6.82
C PHE A 699 26.34 -14.50 -7.79
N THR A 700 25.38 -15.39 -8.02
CA THR A 700 24.26 -15.21 -8.95
C THR A 700 23.53 -13.89 -8.66
N TYR A 701 23.35 -13.03 -9.66
CA TYR A 701 22.71 -11.71 -9.52
C TYR A 701 23.31 -10.76 -8.48
N MET A 702 24.53 -11.00 -7.95
CA MET A 702 25.05 -10.24 -6.80
C MET A 702 25.02 -8.71 -6.99
N PHE A 703 25.29 -8.22 -8.19
CA PHE A 703 25.26 -6.79 -8.56
C PHE A 703 24.31 -6.51 -9.73
N HIS A 704 23.30 -7.36 -9.94
CA HIS A 704 22.30 -7.16 -10.98
C HIS A 704 21.60 -5.81 -10.84
N ASN A 705 21.38 -5.11 -11.95
CA ASN A 705 20.63 -3.85 -11.95
C ASN A 705 21.22 -2.78 -11.00
N THR A 706 22.55 -2.63 -11.03
CA THR A 706 23.29 -1.61 -10.26
C THR A 706 23.87 -0.53 -11.17
N ALA A 707 24.22 0.61 -10.58
CA ALA A 707 24.85 1.72 -11.30
C ALA A 707 26.39 1.65 -11.32
N LEU A 708 26.98 0.46 -11.13
CA LEU A 708 28.43 0.28 -11.04
C LEU A 708 29.12 0.86 -12.28
N GLU A 709 30.17 1.65 -12.07
CA GLU A 709 30.95 2.26 -13.15
C GLU A 709 32.16 1.41 -13.54
N SER A 710 32.69 0.61 -12.60
CA SER A 710 33.82 -0.30 -12.78
C SER A 710 33.82 -1.43 -11.74
N VAL A 711 34.56 -2.50 -12.00
CA VAL A 711 34.79 -3.61 -11.05
C VAL A 711 36.27 -3.65 -10.68
N PRO A 712 36.64 -3.77 -9.39
CA PRO A 712 38.04 -3.89 -8.97
C PRO A 712 38.60 -5.28 -9.28
N VAL A 713 39.84 -5.33 -9.79
CA VAL A 713 40.51 -6.59 -10.18
C VAL A 713 40.68 -7.57 -9.01
N GLY A 714 40.87 -7.05 -7.80
CA GLY A 714 41.08 -7.84 -6.58
C GLY A 714 39.82 -8.38 -5.93
N LEU A 715 38.63 -8.21 -6.53
CA LEU A 715 37.34 -8.62 -5.94
C LEU A 715 37.35 -10.08 -5.46
N PHE A 716 38.04 -10.97 -6.17
CA PHE A 716 38.12 -12.42 -5.86
C PHE A 716 39.51 -12.89 -5.43
N LYS A 717 40.38 -12.00 -4.93
CA LYS A 717 41.79 -12.33 -4.61
C LYS A 717 41.95 -13.44 -3.56
N ASP A 718 41.00 -13.55 -2.62
CA ASP A 718 41.01 -14.53 -1.53
C ASP A 718 40.06 -15.72 -1.78
N ALA A 719 39.33 -15.71 -2.91
CA ALA A 719 38.41 -16.79 -3.25
C ALA A 719 39.18 -18.11 -3.49
N ARG A 720 38.49 -19.24 -3.34
CA ARG A 720 39.04 -20.55 -3.73
C ARG A 720 38.51 -20.98 -5.09
N ASP A 721 39.32 -21.75 -5.80
CA ASP A 721 38.97 -22.34 -7.09
C ASP A 721 37.93 -23.47 -6.95
N TYR A 722 36.65 -23.10 -6.99
CA TYR A 722 35.52 -24.00 -6.96
C TYR A 722 35.01 -24.32 -8.37
N SER A 723 34.80 -25.61 -8.65
CA SER A 723 34.20 -26.02 -9.93
C SER A 723 32.71 -25.69 -10.03
N SER A 724 32.06 -25.48 -8.89
CA SER A 724 30.67 -25.06 -8.76
C SER A 724 30.51 -23.54 -8.68
N ALA A 725 31.55 -22.76 -8.99
CA ALA A 725 31.43 -21.31 -8.99
C ALA A 725 30.33 -20.84 -9.95
N ASP A 726 29.46 -19.95 -9.48
CA ASP A 726 28.31 -19.44 -10.20
C ASP A 726 28.35 -17.91 -10.25
N PHE A 727 28.43 -17.36 -11.46
CA PHE A 727 28.43 -15.92 -11.73
C PHE A 727 27.23 -15.50 -12.60
N THR A 728 26.20 -16.35 -12.68
CA THR A 728 25.07 -16.13 -13.60
C THR A 728 24.41 -14.79 -13.29
N TYR A 729 24.28 -13.92 -14.29
CA TYR A 729 23.71 -12.55 -14.15
C TYR A 729 24.41 -11.64 -13.12
N MET A 730 25.64 -11.94 -12.68
CA MET A 730 26.26 -11.20 -11.57
C MET A 730 26.38 -9.70 -11.83
N PHE A 731 26.67 -9.28 -13.07
CA PHE A 731 26.76 -7.88 -13.50
C PHE A 731 25.79 -7.57 -14.65
N SER A 732 24.68 -8.30 -14.75
CA SER A 732 23.68 -8.00 -15.77
C SER A 732 22.89 -6.74 -15.43
N GLU A 733 22.36 -6.09 -16.45
CA GLU A 733 21.60 -4.83 -16.32
C GLU A 733 22.39 -3.74 -15.56
N CYS A 734 23.71 -3.71 -15.72
CA CYS A 734 24.56 -2.65 -15.17
C CYS A 734 24.86 -1.58 -16.25
N PRO A 735 23.93 -0.64 -16.54
CA PRO A 735 24.04 0.25 -17.70
C PRO A 735 25.23 1.23 -17.63
N ASN A 736 25.78 1.46 -16.44
CA ASN A 736 26.92 2.36 -16.24
C ASN A 736 28.27 1.64 -16.21
N LEU A 737 28.30 0.30 -16.29
CA LEU A 737 29.54 -0.47 -16.16
C LEU A 737 30.33 -0.40 -17.45
N LYS A 738 31.25 0.56 -17.55
CA LYS A 738 31.98 0.84 -18.81
C LYS A 738 33.11 -0.12 -19.09
N THR A 739 33.84 -0.50 -18.04
CA THR A 739 35.06 -1.31 -18.16
C THR A 739 35.10 -2.41 -17.12
N VAL A 740 35.61 -3.56 -17.52
CA VAL A 740 35.92 -4.70 -16.64
C VAL A 740 37.44 -4.96 -16.70
N PRO A 741 38.10 -5.31 -15.59
CA PRO A 741 39.55 -5.50 -15.59
C PRO A 741 39.95 -6.88 -16.10
N ALA A 742 41.10 -6.95 -16.79
CA ALA A 742 41.76 -8.22 -17.09
C ALA A 742 42.11 -8.96 -15.79
N GLY A 743 41.99 -10.29 -15.81
CA GLY A 743 42.34 -11.14 -14.65
C GLY A 743 41.32 -11.14 -13.51
N LEU A 744 40.14 -10.52 -13.67
CA LEU A 744 39.08 -10.52 -12.65
C LEU A 744 38.74 -11.93 -12.15
N PHE A 745 38.78 -12.93 -13.04
CA PHE A 745 38.43 -14.32 -12.75
C PHE A 745 39.64 -15.27 -12.67
N ASP A 746 40.86 -14.76 -12.50
CA ASP A 746 42.10 -15.57 -12.55
C ASP A 746 42.17 -16.67 -11.48
N THR A 747 41.44 -16.49 -10.37
CA THR A 747 41.30 -17.49 -9.30
C THR A 747 40.54 -18.74 -9.76
N PHE A 748 39.60 -18.61 -10.71
CA PHE A 748 38.66 -19.67 -11.08
C PHE A 748 39.11 -20.41 -12.35
N THR A 749 39.75 -21.56 -12.16
CA THR A 749 40.39 -22.31 -13.24
C THR A 749 39.49 -23.38 -13.85
N LYS A 750 38.46 -23.84 -13.11
CA LYS A 750 37.68 -25.05 -13.45
C LYS A 750 36.15 -24.91 -13.31
N VAL A 751 35.57 -23.79 -13.74
CA VAL A 751 34.14 -23.49 -13.58
C VAL A 751 33.25 -24.38 -14.45
N THR A 752 32.53 -25.33 -13.87
CA THR A 752 31.80 -26.36 -14.63
C THR A 752 30.32 -26.06 -14.89
N SER A 753 29.53 -25.63 -13.89
CA SER A 753 28.10 -25.30 -14.05
C SER A 753 27.57 -24.56 -12.81
N PRO A 754 26.72 -23.51 -12.97
CA PRO A 754 26.21 -22.93 -14.23
C PRO A 754 27.16 -21.91 -14.90
N GLY A 755 28.21 -21.47 -14.20
CA GLY A 755 29.36 -20.75 -14.78
C GLY A 755 29.15 -19.26 -15.04
N TYR A 756 29.54 -18.78 -16.23
CA TYR A 756 29.59 -17.36 -16.61
C TYR A 756 28.41 -16.91 -17.49
N ARG A 757 27.26 -17.56 -17.36
CA ARG A 757 26.10 -17.32 -18.22
C ARG A 757 25.49 -15.93 -17.94
N ASN A 758 25.18 -15.16 -18.98
CA ASN A 758 24.55 -13.83 -18.85
C ASN A 758 25.32 -12.86 -17.94
N LEU A 759 26.63 -13.07 -17.73
CA LEU A 759 27.42 -12.35 -16.72
C LEU A 759 27.33 -10.82 -16.86
N PHE A 760 27.40 -10.34 -18.10
CA PHE A 760 27.37 -8.92 -18.45
C PHE A 760 26.19 -8.58 -19.39
N ASP A 761 25.15 -9.43 -19.41
CA ASP A 761 23.96 -9.21 -20.23
C ASP A 761 23.33 -7.84 -19.93
N SER A 762 23.01 -7.07 -20.97
CA SER A 762 22.40 -5.73 -20.84
C SER A 762 23.26 -4.73 -20.04
N SER A 763 24.58 -4.94 -19.97
CA SER A 763 25.52 -4.02 -19.31
C SER A 763 26.05 -2.92 -20.23
N GLY A 764 26.58 -1.85 -19.64
CA GLY A 764 27.18 -0.71 -20.35
C GLY A 764 28.62 -0.92 -20.83
N VAL A 765 29.11 -2.16 -20.91
CA VAL A 765 30.54 -2.43 -21.20
C VAL A 765 30.90 -1.90 -22.58
N GLU A 766 31.86 -0.98 -22.63
CA GLU A 766 32.32 -0.34 -23.88
C GLU A 766 33.43 -1.17 -24.55
N THR A 767 34.33 -1.75 -23.74
CA THR A 767 35.51 -2.51 -24.18
C THR A 767 35.74 -3.76 -23.34
N ILE A 768 36.01 -4.89 -23.99
CA ILE A 768 36.41 -6.15 -23.32
C ILE A 768 37.94 -6.27 -23.37
N PRO A 769 38.63 -6.38 -22.22
CA PRO A 769 40.08 -6.50 -22.19
C PRO A 769 40.57 -7.89 -22.61
N ALA A 770 41.80 -7.93 -23.12
CA ALA A 770 42.50 -9.18 -23.38
C ALA A 770 42.67 -9.98 -22.08
N GLY A 771 42.38 -11.28 -22.13
CA GLY A 771 42.58 -12.18 -21.00
C GLY A 771 41.63 -11.98 -19.81
N LEU A 772 40.42 -11.47 -20.01
CA LEU A 772 39.38 -11.40 -18.96
C LEU A 772 39.18 -12.75 -18.22
N PHE A 773 39.29 -13.87 -18.96
CA PHE A 773 39.18 -15.23 -18.43
C PHE A 773 40.48 -16.04 -18.53
N ALA A 774 41.65 -15.39 -18.58
CA ALA A 774 42.92 -16.02 -18.96
C ALA A 774 43.32 -17.32 -18.21
N LYS A 775 42.79 -17.56 -17.00
CA LYS A 775 43.05 -18.78 -16.21
C LYS A 775 41.91 -19.79 -16.19
N SER A 776 40.74 -19.48 -16.73
CA SER A 776 39.56 -20.35 -16.77
C SER A 776 39.67 -21.47 -17.84
N THR A 777 40.64 -22.36 -17.64
CA THR A 777 41.04 -23.41 -18.60
C THR A 777 40.13 -24.64 -18.68
N ALA A 778 39.24 -24.84 -17.70
CA ALA A 778 38.32 -25.98 -17.69
C ALA A 778 36.88 -25.54 -17.43
N VAL A 779 36.18 -25.10 -18.48
CA VAL A 779 34.78 -24.65 -18.43
C VAL A 779 33.90 -25.60 -19.22
N SER A 780 32.89 -26.23 -18.59
CA SER A 780 32.02 -27.21 -19.29
C SER A 780 30.68 -26.63 -19.76
N THR A 781 30.07 -25.74 -18.98
CA THR A 781 28.93 -24.94 -19.40
C THR A 781 29.19 -23.50 -18.95
N GLY A 782 29.31 -22.57 -19.90
CA GLY A 782 29.65 -21.18 -19.62
C GLY A 782 29.79 -20.36 -20.91
N PHE A 783 29.68 -19.04 -20.76
CA PHE A 783 29.79 -18.01 -21.82
C PHE A 783 28.61 -17.87 -22.81
N GLU A 784 27.51 -18.58 -22.60
CA GLU A 784 26.24 -18.28 -23.27
C GLU A 784 25.75 -16.90 -22.81
N SER A 785 25.30 -16.07 -23.76
CA SER A 785 24.80 -14.71 -23.52
C SER A 785 25.74 -13.81 -22.73
N LEU A 786 27.05 -14.07 -22.76
CA LEU A 786 28.03 -13.45 -21.88
C LEU A 786 27.99 -11.92 -21.89
N PHE A 787 27.86 -11.34 -23.08
CA PHE A 787 27.73 -9.91 -23.37
C PHE A 787 26.49 -9.66 -24.25
N GLU A 788 25.39 -10.40 -24.02
CA GLU A 788 24.15 -10.16 -24.75
C GLU A 788 23.63 -8.74 -24.46
N ASN A 789 22.95 -8.11 -25.43
CA ASN A 789 22.27 -6.83 -25.26
C ASN A 789 23.15 -5.67 -24.76
N CYS A 790 24.47 -5.68 -24.98
CA CYS A 790 25.35 -4.60 -24.54
C CYS A 790 25.32 -3.41 -25.52
N PRO A 791 24.58 -2.32 -25.24
CA PRO A 791 24.33 -1.26 -26.23
C PRO A 791 25.57 -0.42 -26.56
N GLU A 792 26.55 -0.41 -25.65
CA GLU A 792 27.76 0.41 -25.75
C GLU A 792 29.00 -0.36 -26.22
N LEU A 793 28.94 -1.69 -26.30
CA LEU A 793 30.10 -2.53 -26.65
C LEU A 793 30.56 -2.28 -28.09
N HIS A 794 31.77 -1.74 -28.23
CA HIS A 794 32.35 -1.43 -29.54
C HIS A 794 33.73 -2.05 -29.79
N THR A 795 34.43 -2.51 -28.75
CA THR A 795 35.80 -3.04 -28.88
C THR A 795 36.02 -4.32 -28.08
N ILE A 796 36.68 -5.30 -28.71
CA ILE A 796 37.17 -6.53 -28.09
C ILE A 796 38.69 -6.53 -28.25
N GLU A 797 39.43 -6.47 -27.15
CA GLU A 797 40.89 -6.47 -27.17
C GLU A 797 41.44 -7.90 -27.24
N GLY A 798 41.85 -8.34 -28.43
CA GLY A 798 42.54 -9.62 -28.61
C GLY A 798 41.75 -10.84 -28.10
N SER A 799 42.47 -11.85 -27.60
CA SER A 799 41.88 -13.09 -27.09
C SER A 799 41.36 -12.93 -25.65
N ILE A 800 40.06 -13.17 -25.46
CA ILE A 800 39.37 -13.11 -24.15
C ILE A 800 39.56 -14.41 -23.36
N PHE A 801 39.55 -15.54 -24.08
CA PHE A 801 39.42 -16.89 -23.52
C PHE A 801 40.73 -17.67 -23.56
N PRO A 802 40.98 -18.55 -22.59
CA PRO A 802 42.06 -19.53 -22.66
C PRO A 802 41.62 -20.77 -23.44
N GLU A 803 42.57 -21.64 -23.78
CA GLU A 803 42.28 -22.95 -24.38
C GLU A 803 41.25 -23.72 -23.54
N ASN A 804 40.16 -24.14 -24.17
CA ASN A 804 39.04 -24.77 -23.49
C ASN A 804 38.30 -25.75 -24.40
N SER A 805 38.39 -27.04 -24.08
CA SER A 805 37.74 -28.11 -24.84
C SER A 805 36.35 -28.48 -24.31
N GLY A 806 35.94 -27.93 -23.16
CA GLY A 806 34.72 -28.30 -22.45
C GLY A 806 33.48 -27.51 -22.87
N VAL A 807 33.66 -26.28 -23.37
CA VAL A 807 32.54 -25.38 -23.70
C VAL A 807 31.68 -25.96 -24.82
N THR A 808 30.37 -25.99 -24.61
CA THR A 808 29.42 -26.57 -25.59
C THR A 808 28.64 -25.53 -26.40
N SER A 809 28.61 -24.26 -25.96
CA SER A 809 27.86 -23.19 -26.61
C SER A 809 28.48 -21.83 -26.34
N VAL A 810 28.48 -20.97 -27.36
CA VAL A 810 28.72 -19.51 -27.27
C VAL A 810 27.54 -18.76 -27.87
N GLY A 811 26.35 -19.35 -27.71
CA GLY A 811 25.10 -18.80 -28.21
C GLY A 811 24.83 -17.43 -27.60
N TYR A 812 24.31 -16.51 -28.42
CA TYR A 812 23.92 -15.16 -28.04
C TYR A 812 25.02 -14.29 -27.40
N MET A 813 26.29 -14.75 -27.41
CA MET A 813 27.39 -14.15 -26.65
C MET A 813 27.54 -12.63 -26.87
N PHE A 814 27.34 -12.15 -28.09
CA PHE A 814 27.36 -10.73 -28.46
C PHE A 814 26.07 -10.34 -29.21
N CYS A 815 24.98 -11.10 -29.05
CA CYS A 815 23.72 -10.77 -29.69
C CYS A 815 23.23 -9.40 -29.21
N ASN A 816 22.67 -8.59 -30.12
CA ASN A 816 22.20 -7.24 -29.84
C ASN A 816 23.28 -6.29 -29.29
N CYS A 817 24.52 -6.37 -29.82
CA CYS A 817 25.59 -5.40 -29.57
C CYS A 817 25.73 -4.42 -30.75
N PRO A 818 24.85 -3.40 -30.87
CA PRO A 818 24.71 -2.61 -32.09
C PRO A 818 25.94 -1.77 -32.45
N LYS A 819 26.84 -1.48 -31.49
CA LYS A 819 28.06 -0.70 -31.71
C LYS A 819 29.32 -1.53 -31.98
N LEU A 820 29.23 -2.87 -31.96
CA LEU A 820 30.38 -3.73 -32.22
C LEU A 820 30.82 -3.62 -33.68
N LYS A 821 32.01 -3.08 -33.93
CA LYS A 821 32.51 -2.78 -35.28
C LYS A 821 33.43 -3.83 -35.88
N SER A 822 34.22 -4.49 -35.05
CA SER A 822 35.28 -5.41 -35.49
C SER A 822 35.42 -6.57 -34.50
N ILE A 823 35.77 -7.74 -35.02
CA ILE A 823 35.98 -8.96 -34.25
C ILE A 823 37.47 -9.35 -34.35
N PRO A 824 38.14 -9.75 -33.25
CA PRO A 824 39.48 -10.33 -33.31
C PRO A 824 39.51 -11.65 -34.09
N GLU A 825 40.48 -11.83 -34.98
CA GLU A 825 40.60 -13.05 -35.81
C GLU A 825 40.74 -14.34 -34.99
N ASP A 826 41.32 -14.26 -33.79
CA ASP A 826 41.62 -15.38 -32.90
C ASP A 826 40.62 -15.55 -31.75
N LEU A 827 39.48 -14.83 -31.76
CA LEU A 827 38.50 -14.82 -30.67
C LEU A 827 38.03 -16.23 -30.26
N PHE A 828 37.77 -17.11 -31.22
CA PHE A 828 37.30 -18.48 -30.98
C PHE A 828 38.37 -19.56 -31.18
N ALA A 829 39.62 -19.17 -31.49
CA ALA A 829 40.74 -20.10 -31.61
C ALA A 829 40.92 -21.01 -30.36
N PRO A 830 40.73 -20.50 -29.13
CA PRO A 830 40.87 -21.31 -27.91
C PRO A 830 39.84 -22.44 -27.74
N PHE A 831 38.80 -22.51 -28.60
CA PHE A 831 37.78 -23.55 -28.55
C PHE A 831 37.93 -24.61 -29.64
N GLY A 832 39.11 -24.76 -30.25
CA GLY A 832 39.28 -25.59 -31.44
C GLY A 832 38.92 -27.08 -31.24
N GLU A 833 39.11 -27.60 -30.03
CA GLU A 833 38.79 -28.99 -29.68
C GLU A 833 37.34 -29.19 -29.21
N ALA A 834 36.58 -28.10 -29.02
CA ALA A 834 35.23 -28.09 -28.50
C ALA A 834 34.17 -28.31 -29.59
N LYS A 835 33.03 -28.91 -29.21
CA LYS A 835 31.88 -29.13 -30.10
C LYS A 835 30.91 -27.94 -30.01
N LEU A 836 31.39 -26.76 -30.40
CA LEU A 836 30.61 -25.54 -30.28
C LEU A 836 29.39 -25.51 -31.20
N LYS A 837 28.38 -24.80 -30.73
CA LYS A 837 27.25 -24.31 -31.51
C LYS A 837 27.30 -22.79 -31.50
N TYR A 838 27.20 -22.20 -32.68
CA TYR A 838 27.13 -20.74 -32.86
C TYR A 838 25.69 -20.37 -33.20
N THR A 839 24.88 -20.11 -32.18
CA THR A 839 23.49 -19.65 -32.33
C THR A 839 23.45 -18.16 -32.05
N ALA A 840 23.09 -17.34 -33.02
CA ALA A 840 22.90 -15.90 -32.87
C ALA A 840 24.10 -15.16 -32.22
N THR A 841 25.31 -15.71 -32.28
CA THR A 841 26.48 -15.20 -31.54
C THR A 841 26.75 -13.71 -31.77
N PHE A 842 26.57 -13.21 -33.00
CA PHE A 842 26.68 -11.79 -33.37
C PHE A 842 25.39 -11.25 -33.99
N ALA A 843 24.23 -11.88 -33.75
CA ALA A 843 22.99 -11.40 -34.33
C ALA A 843 22.71 -9.95 -33.89
N ASN A 844 22.18 -9.12 -34.79
CA ASN A 844 21.92 -7.69 -34.58
C ASN A 844 23.15 -6.84 -34.19
N CYS A 845 24.38 -7.29 -34.50
CA CYS A 845 25.58 -6.43 -34.43
C CYS A 845 25.57 -5.43 -35.60
N ALA A 846 24.68 -4.43 -35.53
CA ALA A 846 24.34 -3.56 -36.66
C ALA A 846 25.52 -2.77 -37.24
N SER A 847 26.57 -2.50 -36.45
CA SER A 847 27.78 -1.78 -36.89
C SER A 847 28.92 -2.69 -37.39
N LEU A 848 28.74 -4.01 -37.44
CA LEU A 848 29.78 -4.93 -37.87
C LEU A 848 29.99 -4.84 -39.39
N GLU A 849 31.15 -4.34 -39.82
CA GLU A 849 31.43 -4.08 -41.26
C GLU A 849 32.14 -5.24 -41.96
N GLU A 850 32.97 -5.99 -41.22
CA GLU A 850 33.80 -7.06 -41.75
C GLU A 850 33.88 -8.26 -40.79
N ILE A 851 34.02 -9.46 -41.38
CA ILE A 851 34.30 -10.70 -40.64
C ILE A 851 35.78 -11.05 -40.87
N PRO A 852 36.56 -11.41 -39.84
CA PRO A 852 37.90 -11.92 -40.03
C PRO A 852 37.92 -13.26 -40.77
N ALA A 853 38.77 -13.40 -41.78
CA ALA A 853 38.81 -14.61 -42.61
C ALA A 853 39.12 -15.89 -41.83
N LYS A 854 39.91 -15.82 -40.75
CA LYS A 854 40.27 -16.99 -39.94
C LYS A 854 39.48 -17.12 -38.63
N LEU A 855 38.37 -16.39 -38.48
CA LEU A 855 37.56 -16.40 -37.25
C LEU A 855 37.19 -17.81 -36.75
N PHE A 856 36.92 -18.74 -37.68
CA PHE A 856 36.56 -20.13 -37.38
C PHE A 856 37.62 -21.17 -37.77
N ALA A 857 38.86 -20.75 -38.05
CA ALA A 857 39.89 -21.64 -38.59
C ALA A 857 40.28 -22.79 -37.64
N SER A 858 40.09 -22.62 -36.34
CA SER A 858 40.36 -23.67 -35.34
C SER A 858 39.13 -24.52 -35.00
N ASN A 859 37.90 -24.08 -35.30
CA ASN A 859 36.65 -24.69 -34.80
C ASN A 859 36.18 -25.88 -35.65
N THR A 860 37.10 -26.79 -35.94
CA THR A 860 36.94 -27.92 -36.88
C THR A 860 35.83 -28.92 -36.52
N LYS A 861 35.42 -28.96 -35.25
CA LYS A 861 34.40 -29.87 -34.70
C LYS A 861 32.99 -29.27 -34.65
N THR A 862 32.82 -28.03 -35.07
CA THR A 862 31.54 -27.33 -35.08
C THR A 862 30.58 -27.96 -36.08
N LYS A 863 29.33 -28.16 -35.66
CA LYS A 863 28.27 -28.73 -36.51
C LYS A 863 27.20 -27.75 -36.94
N GLN A 864 27.16 -26.57 -36.33
CA GLN A 864 26.04 -25.65 -36.42
C GLN A 864 26.52 -24.20 -36.36
N PHE A 865 26.17 -23.47 -37.41
CA PHE A 865 26.08 -22.02 -37.44
C PHE A 865 24.61 -21.68 -37.70
N SER A 866 23.96 -21.02 -36.74
CA SER A 866 22.56 -20.62 -36.88
C SER A 866 22.44 -19.16 -36.51
N GLU A 867 21.96 -18.34 -37.45
CA GLU A 867 21.74 -16.90 -37.24
C GLU A 867 23.00 -16.16 -36.76
N THR A 868 24.19 -16.73 -36.98
CA THR A 868 25.45 -16.28 -36.36
C THR A 868 25.74 -14.80 -36.62
N PHE A 869 25.46 -14.31 -37.83
CA PHE A 869 25.57 -12.91 -38.24
C PHE A 869 24.22 -12.36 -38.72
N ALA A 870 23.10 -12.90 -38.24
CA ALA A 870 21.78 -12.41 -38.63
C ALA A 870 21.66 -10.91 -38.29
N ASP A 871 21.06 -10.13 -39.19
CA ASP A 871 20.83 -8.70 -39.03
C ASP A 871 22.10 -7.86 -38.76
N CYS A 872 23.26 -8.35 -39.20
CA CYS A 872 24.49 -7.54 -39.30
C CYS A 872 24.38 -6.59 -40.51
N VAL A 873 23.51 -5.60 -40.40
CA VAL A 873 23.08 -4.76 -41.53
C VAL A 873 24.20 -3.95 -42.21
N SER A 874 25.34 -3.74 -41.55
CA SER A 874 26.50 -3.04 -42.12
C SER A 874 27.51 -3.96 -42.83
N LEU A 875 27.33 -5.29 -42.77
CA LEU A 875 28.26 -6.26 -43.33
C LEU A 875 28.21 -6.25 -44.87
N LYS A 876 29.31 -5.88 -45.51
CA LYS A 876 29.35 -5.70 -46.99
C LYS A 876 29.81 -6.92 -47.78
N SER A 877 30.63 -7.77 -47.16
CA SER A 877 31.24 -8.92 -47.84
C SER A 877 31.52 -10.06 -46.86
N ILE A 878 31.51 -11.29 -47.38
CA ILE A 878 31.91 -12.48 -46.65
C ILE A 878 33.34 -12.86 -47.08
N PRO A 879 34.26 -13.15 -46.14
CA PRO A 879 35.60 -13.62 -46.48
C PRO A 879 35.58 -14.96 -47.21
N ALA A 880 36.39 -15.10 -48.26
CA ALA A 880 36.63 -16.40 -48.89
C ALA A 880 37.25 -17.38 -47.87
N GLY A 881 36.77 -18.63 -47.87
CA GLY A 881 37.27 -19.69 -47.00
C GLY A 881 36.85 -19.59 -45.53
N LEU A 882 35.91 -18.70 -45.16
CA LEU A 882 35.44 -18.52 -43.76
C LEU A 882 35.08 -19.84 -43.05
N LEU A 883 34.54 -20.81 -43.79
CA LEU A 883 34.10 -22.11 -43.26
C LEU A 883 34.98 -23.30 -43.69
N ASP A 884 36.12 -23.08 -44.34
CA ASP A 884 36.95 -24.16 -44.92
C ASP A 884 37.41 -25.20 -43.90
N ALA A 885 37.68 -24.76 -42.67
CA ALA A 885 38.10 -25.63 -41.56
C ALA A 885 36.92 -26.39 -40.92
N CYS A 886 35.69 -25.89 -41.08
CA CYS A 886 34.48 -26.39 -40.41
C CYS A 886 33.78 -27.50 -41.22
N ILE A 887 34.52 -28.56 -41.56
CA ILE A 887 34.06 -29.60 -42.51
C ILE A 887 32.83 -30.41 -42.04
N ASP A 888 32.60 -30.45 -40.73
CA ASP A 888 31.52 -31.21 -40.09
C ASP A 888 30.20 -30.40 -39.94
N VAL A 889 30.14 -29.17 -40.45
CA VAL A 889 28.94 -28.33 -40.39
C VAL A 889 27.77 -28.97 -41.13
N THR A 890 26.64 -29.06 -40.44
CA THR A 890 25.40 -29.66 -40.95
C THR A 890 24.30 -28.64 -41.22
N THR A 891 24.39 -27.44 -40.64
CA THR A 891 23.41 -26.37 -40.84
C THR A 891 24.10 -25.01 -40.77
N VAL A 892 23.69 -24.13 -41.69
CA VAL A 892 24.06 -22.71 -41.75
C VAL A 892 22.80 -21.82 -41.73
N LYS A 893 21.72 -22.33 -41.12
CA LYS A 893 20.39 -21.68 -41.08
C LYS A 893 20.50 -20.21 -40.67
N GLY A 894 20.00 -19.30 -41.50
CA GLY A 894 19.94 -17.87 -41.21
C GLY A 894 21.29 -17.20 -40.99
N MET A 895 22.42 -17.85 -41.31
CA MET A 895 23.75 -17.37 -40.90
C MET A 895 24.03 -15.92 -41.28
N PHE A 896 23.55 -15.46 -42.44
CA PHE A 896 23.64 -14.09 -42.93
C PHE A 896 22.25 -13.48 -43.23
N HIS A 897 21.18 -14.00 -42.60
CA HIS A 897 19.84 -13.43 -42.73
C HIS A 897 19.87 -11.94 -42.39
N GLY A 898 19.17 -11.08 -43.13
CA GLY A 898 19.07 -9.65 -42.82
C GLY A 898 20.36 -8.84 -42.99
N CYS A 899 21.45 -9.42 -43.51
CA CYS A 899 22.69 -8.72 -43.86
C CYS A 899 22.46 -7.80 -45.09
N SER A 900 21.67 -6.75 -44.90
CA SER A 900 21.08 -5.98 -46.00
C SER A 900 22.10 -5.22 -46.87
N ALA A 901 23.31 -4.94 -46.35
CA ALA A 901 24.41 -4.33 -47.10
C ALA A 901 25.32 -5.34 -47.84
N LEU A 902 25.08 -6.65 -47.71
CA LEU A 902 25.92 -7.68 -48.34
C LEU A 902 25.81 -7.62 -49.86
N GLU A 903 26.90 -7.30 -50.56
CA GLU A 903 26.87 -7.07 -52.02
C GLU A 903 27.15 -8.33 -52.84
N SER A 904 27.94 -9.27 -52.31
CA SER A 904 28.37 -10.47 -53.01
C SER A 904 28.69 -11.63 -52.06
N ILE A 905 28.59 -12.85 -52.58
CA ILE A 905 29.01 -14.08 -51.91
C ILE A 905 30.31 -14.55 -52.57
N PRO A 906 31.39 -14.89 -51.83
CA PRO A 906 32.64 -15.35 -52.42
C PRO A 906 32.49 -16.73 -53.08
N GLU A 907 33.21 -16.93 -54.20
CA GLU A 907 33.32 -18.24 -54.84
C GLU A 907 33.85 -19.29 -53.85
N GLY A 908 33.30 -20.50 -53.91
CA GLY A 908 33.72 -21.60 -53.07
C GLY A 908 33.42 -21.46 -51.56
N LEU A 909 32.56 -20.54 -51.11
CA LEU A 909 32.24 -20.34 -49.68
C LEU A 909 31.92 -21.65 -48.92
N PHE A 910 31.21 -22.58 -49.55
CA PHE A 910 30.83 -23.88 -48.98
C PHE A 910 31.57 -25.06 -49.61
N ALA A 911 32.68 -24.83 -50.33
CA ALA A 911 33.38 -25.86 -51.11
C ALA A 911 33.90 -27.04 -50.26
N LYS A 912 34.13 -26.83 -48.95
CA LYS A 912 34.58 -27.85 -47.99
C LYS A 912 33.47 -28.39 -47.09
N ASN A 913 32.34 -27.71 -46.99
CA ASN A 913 31.26 -28.04 -46.04
C ASN A 913 30.27 -29.02 -46.65
N VAL A 914 30.77 -30.16 -47.10
CA VAL A 914 29.96 -31.17 -47.80
C VAL A 914 28.80 -31.63 -46.92
N ALA A 915 28.94 -31.61 -45.58
CA ALA A 915 27.98 -32.11 -44.60
C ALA A 915 26.68 -31.30 -44.41
N ILE A 916 26.55 -30.11 -45.03
CA ILE A 916 25.38 -29.25 -44.85
C ILE A 916 24.11 -29.91 -45.40
N THR A 917 23.04 -29.88 -44.59
CA THR A 917 21.69 -30.35 -44.95
C THR A 917 20.63 -29.25 -44.92
N SER A 918 20.96 -28.06 -44.40
CA SER A 918 20.04 -26.92 -44.39
C SER A 918 20.74 -25.60 -44.65
N PHE A 919 20.21 -24.88 -45.64
CA PHE A 919 20.49 -23.48 -45.97
C PHE A 919 19.29 -22.57 -45.67
N GLU A 920 18.32 -23.03 -44.86
CA GLU A 920 17.12 -22.27 -44.53
C GLU A 920 17.45 -20.82 -44.16
N LYS A 921 16.88 -19.84 -44.85
CA LYS A 921 17.10 -18.38 -44.65
C LYS A 921 18.54 -17.88 -44.70
N SER A 922 19.52 -18.66 -45.18
CA SER A 922 20.96 -18.33 -45.01
C SER A 922 21.36 -16.96 -45.53
N PHE A 923 20.72 -16.49 -46.60
CA PHE A 923 20.92 -15.18 -47.22
C PHE A 923 19.59 -14.42 -47.40
N ALA A 924 18.53 -14.80 -46.67
CA ALA A 924 17.26 -14.10 -46.75
C ALA A 924 17.43 -12.63 -46.35
N GLU A 925 16.79 -11.70 -47.04
CA GLU A 925 16.85 -10.26 -46.83
C GLU A 925 18.24 -9.61 -47.03
N CYS A 926 19.15 -10.27 -47.75
CA CYS A 926 20.37 -9.65 -48.26
C CYS A 926 20.06 -8.69 -49.42
N LYS A 927 19.40 -7.57 -49.11
CA LYS A 927 18.78 -6.64 -50.07
C LYS A 927 19.76 -6.02 -51.07
N SER A 928 21.07 -5.97 -50.78
CA SER A 928 22.11 -5.46 -51.69
C SER A 928 22.81 -6.52 -52.54
N LEU A 929 22.48 -7.81 -52.36
CA LEU A 929 23.13 -8.92 -53.06
C LEU A 929 22.75 -8.92 -54.54
N LYS A 930 23.73 -8.76 -55.43
CA LYS A 930 23.48 -8.64 -56.89
C LYS A 930 23.61 -9.94 -57.67
N SER A 931 24.49 -10.84 -57.22
CA SER A 931 24.79 -12.09 -57.91
C SER A 931 25.14 -13.21 -56.93
N ILE A 932 24.96 -14.45 -57.39
CA ILE A 932 25.27 -15.67 -56.66
C ILE A 932 26.38 -16.44 -57.43
N PRO A 933 27.39 -16.99 -56.76
CA PRO A 933 28.37 -17.88 -57.41
C PRO A 933 27.72 -19.14 -57.98
N ALA A 934 28.08 -19.51 -59.20
CA ALA A 934 27.53 -20.68 -59.88
C ALA A 934 27.85 -22.01 -59.17
N ASP A 935 28.92 -22.04 -58.37
CA ASP A 935 29.42 -23.20 -57.66
C ASP A 935 28.98 -23.28 -56.19
N LEU A 936 28.13 -22.34 -55.72
CA LEU A 936 27.82 -22.15 -54.30
C LEU A 936 27.33 -23.43 -53.60
N PHE A 937 26.51 -24.25 -54.28
CA PHE A 937 25.97 -25.51 -53.76
C PHE A 937 26.64 -26.76 -54.37
N SER A 938 27.72 -26.61 -55.13
CA SER A 938 28.38 -27.72 -55.83
C SER A 938 28.84 -28.86 -54.91
N ALA A 939 29.33 -28.51 -53.71
CA ALA A 939 29.92 -29.45 -52.76
C ALA A 939 28.89 -30.44 -52.16
N ILE A 940 27.63 -30.00 -51.99
CA ILE A 940 26.56 -30.83 -51.40
C ILE A 940 25.93 -31.80 -52.40
N GLY A 941 26.21 -31.67 -53.70
CA GLY A 941 25.67 -32.57 -54.71
C GLY A 941 26.09 -34.04 -54.58
N THR A 942 27.16 -34.30 -53.83
CA THR A 942 27.63 -35.66 -53.50
C THR A 942 26.84 -36.33 -52.36
N LYS A 943 25.86 -35.64 -51.77
CA LYS A 943 25.10 -36.15 -50.62
C LYS A 943 23.98 -37.11 -50.98
N THR A 944 23.82 -38.11 -50.13
CA THR A 944 22.69 -39.05 -50.15
C THR A 944 21.48 -38.53 -49.37
N SER A 945 21.68 -37.58 -48.45
CA SER A 945 20.59 -36.90 -47.75
C SER A 945 20.06 -35.74 -48.59
N ALA A 946 18.76 -35.48 -48.48
CA ALA A 946 18.14 -34.35 -49.13
C ALA A 946 18.37 -33.05 -48.33
N VAL A 947 18.46 -31.93 -49.06
CA VAL A 947 18.84 -30.60 -48.54
C VAL A 947 17.65 -29.66 -48.52
N THR A 948 17.61 -28.76 -47.54
CA THR A 948 16.59 -27.71 -47.36
C THR A 948 17.15 -26.35 -47.79
N PHE A 949 16.39 -25.62 -48.61
CA PHE A 949 16.67 -24.28 -49.13
C PHE A 949 15.53 -23.29 -48.84
N SER A 950 14.62 -23.62 -47.94
CA SER A 950 13.47 -22.77 -47.60
C SER A 950 13.91 -21.34 -47.32
N GLN A 951 13.37 -20.38 -48.07
CA GLN A 951 13.68 -18.95 -47.96
C GLN A 951 15.17 -18.59 -48.12
N CYS A 952 16.01 -19.44 -48.73
CA CYS A 952 17.47 -19.25 -48.75
C CYS A 952 17.92 -17.85 -49.23
N PHE A 953 17.25 -17.31 -50.25
CA PHE A 953 17.47 -15.98 -50.83
C PHE A 953 16.20 -15.12 -50.83
N ALA A 954 15.21 -15.42 -49.98
CA ALA A 954 13.97 -14.65 -49.92
C ALA A 954 14.29 -13.15 -49.72
N GLU A 955 13.55 -12.26 -50.36
CA GLU A 955 13.66 -10.80 -50.27
C GLU A 955 15.06 -10.24 -50.62
N CYS A 956 15.84 -10.95 -51.43
CA CYS A 956 17.06 -10.42 -52.06
C CYS A 956 16.70 -9.50 -53.24
N THR A 957 16.14 -8.33 -52.93
CA THR A 957 15.52 -7.45 -53.94
C THR A 957 16.46 -6.93 -55.03
N SER A 958 17.78 -6.92 -54.81
CA SER A 958 18.78 -6.49 -55.81
C SER A 958 19.38 -7.64 -56.63
N LEU A 959 18.97 -8.88 -56.41
CA LEU A 959 19.52 -10.04 -57.11
C LEU A 959 19.08 -10.00 -58.58
N GLU A 960 20.03 -9.86 -59.52
CA GLU A 960 19.74 -9.60 -60.93
C GLU A 960 19.57 -10.89 -61.75
N SER A 961 20.25 -11.96 -61.36
CA SER A 961 20.21 -13.26 -62.06
C SER A 961 20.50 -14.42 -61.11
N ILE A 962 19.97 -15.60 -61.44
CA ILE A 962 20.33 -16.87 -60.81
C ILE A 962 21.21 -17.66 -61.78
N PRO A 963 22.39 -18.14 -61.37
CA PRO A 963 23.19 -19.01 -62.23
C PRO A 963 22.39 -20.26 -62.63
N VAL A 964 22.31 -20.54 -63.93
CA VAL A 964 21.56 -21.70 -64.45
C VAL A 964 22.04 -23.01 -63.81
N SER A 965 23.34 -23.12 -63.56
CA SER A 965 23.98 -24.31 -62.98
C SER A 965 23.94 -24.40 -61.45
N LEU A 966 23.28 -23.46 -60.75
CA LEU A 966 23.31 -23.38 -59.27
C LEU A 966 22.86 -24.68 -58.59
N PHE A 967 21.88 -25.38 -59.19
CA PHE A 967 21.34 -26.64 -58.68
C PHE A 967 21.76 -27.87 -59.51
N ASP A 968 22.80 -27.76 -60.36
CA ASP A 968 23.22 -28.83 -61.28
C ASP A 968 23.88 -30.03 -60.62
N THR A 969 24.35 -29.90 -59.39
CA THR A 969 24.86 -31.04 -58.63
C THR A 969 23.84 -31.50 -57.58
N VAL A 970 22.88 -30.64 -57.24
CA VAL A 970 21.90 -30.86 -56.18
C VAL A 970 20.72 -31.68 -56.72
N ARG A 971 20.82 -33.01 -56.59
CA ARG A 971 19.77 -33.96 -57.05
C ARG A 971 18.74 -34.35 -56.00
N ARG A 972 18.92 -33.91 -54.75
CA ARG A 972 18.09 -34.31 -53.60
C ARG A 972 17.67 -33.09 -52.78
N ILE A 973 16.47 -32.58 -53.03
CA ILE A 973 15.93 -31.39 -52.34
C ILE A 973 14.70 -31.81 -51.54
N ASN A 974 14.66 -31.46 -50.25
CA ASN A 974 13.49 -31.69 -49.38
C ASN A 974 12.51 -30.52 -49.44
N TYR A 975 13.02 -29.30 -49.22
CA TYR A 975 12.24 -28.07 -49.16
C TYR A 975 12.99 -26.96 -49.91
N ILE A 976 12.26 -26.15 -50.67
CA ILE A 976 12.73 -24.99 -51.42
C ILE A 976 11.65 -23.89 -51.48
N ASP A 977 10.64 -24.00 -50.62
CA ASP A 977 9.59 -23.01 -50.45
C ASP A 977 10.18 -21.62 -50.24
N SER A 978 9.61 -20.63 -50.92
CA SER A 978 10.01 -19.23 -50.86
C SER A 978 11.50 -18.95 -51.11
N CYS A 979 12.26 -19.87 -51.72
CA CYS A 979 13.72 -19.74 -51.84
C CYS A 979 14.17 -18.43 -52.48
N PHE A 980 13.43 -17.92 -53.46
CA PHE A 980 13.64 -16.63 -54.12
C PHE A 980 12.41 -15.73 -54.04
N GLU A 981 11.50 -15.96 -53.08
CA GLU A 981 10.34 -15.09 -52.86
C GLU A 981 10.81 -13.64 -52.71
N GLY A 982 10.14 -12.67 -53.35
CA GLY A 982 10.46 -11.25 -53.23
C GLY A 982 11.74 -10.80 -53.97
N CYS A 983 12.41 -11.65 -54.73
CA CYS A 983 13.58 -11.28 -55.55
C CYS A 983 13.17 -10.50 -56.81
N THR A 984 12.69 -9.27 -56.64
CA THR A 984 12.02 -8.48 -57.69
C THR A 984 12.91 -8.05 -58.86
N SER A 985 14.24 -8.05 -58.71
CA SER A 985 15.18 -7.66 -59.78
C SER A 985 15.61 -8.83 -60.67
N LEU A 986 15.15 -10.04 -60.39
CA LEU A 986 15.54 -11.22 -61.16
C LEU A 986 15.06 -11.14 -62.61
N THR A 987 15.99 -11.37 -63.53
CA THR A 987 15.74 -11.48 -64.97
C THR A 987 16.43 -12.71 -65.56
N GLY A 988 16.09 -13.05 -66.80
CA GLY A 988 16.63 -14.24 -67.48
C GLY A 988 15.83 -15.50 -67.21
N GLU A 989 16.40 -16.66 -67.52
CA GLU A 989 15.75 -17.97 -67.41
C GLU A 989 15.97 -18.56 -66.00
N SER A 990 14.96 -19.19 -65.41
CA SER A 990 15.11 -19.87 -64.11
C SER A 990 16.13 -21.02 -64.16
N PRO A 991 16.69 -21.46 -63.01
CA PRO A 991 17.67 -22.54 -62.98
C PRO A 991 17.15 -23.86 -63.58
N TYR A 992 17.98 -24.48 -64.41
CA TYR A 992 17.70 -25.75 -65.06
C TYR A 992 18.92 -26.65 -65.04
N THR A 993 18.67 -27.96 -65.22
CA THR A 993 19.70 -28.97 -65.37
C THR A 993 19.58 -29.65 -66.72
N ILE A 994 20.70 -29.87 -67.39
CA ILE A 994 20.77 -30.73 -68.57
C ILE A 994 21.00 -32.17 -68.11
N ILE A 995 20.06 -33.06 -68.45
CA ILE A 995 20.17 -34.52 -68.21
C ILE A 995 20.32 -35.25 -69.54
N ASP A 996 21.12 -36.32 -69.54
CA ASP A 996 21.23 -37.22 -70.68
C ASP A 996 20.09 -38.25 -70.59
N ALA A 997 19.16 -38.23 -71.55
CA ALA A 997 18.10 -39.23 -71.65
C ALA A 997 18.68 -40.61 -71.98
N GLU A 998 17.92 -41.67 -71.69
CA GLU A 998 18.33 -43.07 -71.94
C GLU A 998 18.68 -43.35 -73.42
N ASP A 999 18.19 -42.53 -74.36
CA ASP A 999 18.48 -42.62 -75.79
C ASP A 999 19.69 -41.78 -76.26
N GLY A 1000 20.39 -41.12 -75.32
CA GLY A 1000 21.55 -40.27 -75.57
C GLY A 1000 21.22 -38.83 -76.00
N THR A 1001 19.95 -38.42 -75.95
CA THR A 1001 19.55 -37.01 -76.19
C THR A 1001 19.68 -36.18 -74.91
N GLN A 1002 20.05 -34.89 -75.03
CA GLN A 1002 20.13 -33.98 -73.89
C GLN A 1002 18.80 -33.27 -73.67
N THR A 1003 18.24 -33.39 -72.46
CA THR A 1003 16.99 -32.75 -72.06
C THR A 1003 17.25 -31.67 -71.02
N LYS A 1004 16.71 -30.47 -71.25
CA LYS A 1004 16.67 -29.39 -70.27
C LYS A 1004 15.50 -29.64 -69.30
N VAL A 1005 15.77 -29.62 -68.00
CA VAL A 1005 14.74 -29.77 -66.94
C VAL A 1005 14.89 -28.62 -65.93
N HIS A 1006 13.91 -27.72 -65.89
CA HIS A 1006 13.86 -26.64 -64.90
C HIS A 1006 13.62 -27.17 -63.49
N LEU A 1007 13.96 -26.37 -62.47
CA LEU A 1007 13.77 -26.73 -61.06
C LEU A 1007 12.33 -27.13 -60.73
N TYR A 1008 11.34 -26.41 -61.28
CA TYR A 1008 9.91 -26.67 -61.11
C TYR A 1008 9.36 -27.85 -61.95
N GLU A 1009 10.18 -28.40 -62.85
CA GLU A 1009 9.85 -29.55 -63.70
C GLU A 1009 10.43 -30.87 -63.18
N ARG A 1010 11.29 -30.82 -62.16
CA ARG A 1010 11.96 -32.01 -61.62
C ARG A 1010 10.92 -32.97 -61.04
N THR A 1011 10.92 -34.20 -61.54
CA THR A 1011 10.09 -35.29 -61.03
C THR A 1011 10.95 -36.36 -60.36
N LYS A 1012 10.39 -37.07 -59.38
CA LYS A 1012 11.11 -38.11 -58.65
C LYS A 1012 11.48 -39.26 -59.60
N GLY A 1013 12.78 -39.50 -59.78
CA GLY A 1013 13.34 -40.51 -60.67
C GLY A 1013 14.83 -40.75 -60.43
N ASP A 1014 15.51 -41.43 -61.36
CA ASP A 1014 16.94 -41.75 -61.22
C ASP A 1014 17.83 -40.50 -61.22
N ASP A 1015 17.53 -39.52 -62.10
CA ASP A 1015 18.25 -38.24 -62.14
C ASP A 1015 17.97 -37.35 -60.93
N PHE A 1016 16.73 -37.37 -60.42
CA PHE A 1016 16.31 -36.60 -59.24
C PHE A 1016 15.66 -37.52 -58.18
N PRO A 1017 16.47 -38.22 -57.37
CA PRO A 1017 15.97 -39.22 -56.42
C PRO A 1017 15.07 -38.65 -55.31
N ASN A 1018 15.20 -37.36 -55.02
CA ASN A 1018 14.35 -36.65 -54.06
C ASN A 1018 14.05 -35.24 -54.58
N VAL A 1019 12.77 -34.95 -54.77
CA VAL A 1019 12.25 -33.64 -55.17
C VAL A 1019 11.24 -33.17 -54.12
N PRO A 1020 11.02 -31.85 -53.97
CA PRO A 1020 9.98 -31.34 -53.08
C PRO A 1020 8.61 -31.82 -53.59
N SER A 1021 7.91 -32.64 -52.81
CA SER A 1021 6.72 -33.37 -53.29
C SER A 1021 5.39 -32.86 -52.73
N SER A 1022 5.40 -32.11 -51.62
CA SER A 1022 4.22 -31.41 -51.11
C SER A 1022 4.19 -29.99 -51.63
N ALA A 1023 2.99 -29.42 -51.80
CA ALA A 1023 2.82 -28.02 -52.20
C ALA A 1023 3.65 -27.09 -51.29
N SER A 1024 3.55 -27.29 -49.97
CA SER A 1024 4.31 -26.54 -48.95
C SER A 1024 5.84 -26.69 -49.03
N ALA A 1025 6.37 -27.68 -49.75
CA ALA A 1025 7.81 -27.89 -49.86
C ALA A 1025 8.45 -27.10 -51.00
N HIS A 1026 7.66 -26.50 -51.89
CA HIS A 1026 8.13 -25.67 -53.00
C HIS A 1026 7.25 -24.42 -53.21
N GLU A 1027 6.35 -24.17 -52.27
CA GLU A 1027 5.38 -23.08 -52.34
C GLU A 1027 6.10 -21.75 -52.50
N ALA A 1028 5.59 -20.89 -53.38
CA ALA A 1028 6.07 -19.51 -53.53
C ALA A 1028 7.59 -19.38 -53.82
N CYS A 1029 8.26 -20.43 -54.29
CA CYS A 1029 9.71 -20.44 -54.52
C CYS A 1029 10.20 -19.23 -55.33
N PHE A 1030 9.41 -18.77 -56.31
CA PHE A 1030 9.69 -17.61 -57.15
C PHE A 1030 8.62 -16.50 -56.99
N ALA A 1031 7.88 -16.47 -55.87
CA ALA A 1031 6.85 -15.45 -55.66
C ALA A 1031 7.43 -14.04 -55.82
N GLY A 1032 6.77 -13.20 -56.63
CA GLY A 1032 7.24 -11.84 -56.93
C GLY A 1032 8.38 -11.73 -57.97
N CYS A 1033 8.92 -12.84 -58.49
CA CYS A 1033 10.01 -12.87 -59.48
C CYS A 1033 9.52 -12.66 -60.93
N THR A 1034 8.68 -11.66 -61.16
CA THR A 1034 7.97 -11.46 -62.44
C THR A 1034 8.85 -11.15 -63.65
N GLY A 1035 10.14 -10.85 -63.45
CA GLY A 1035 11.12 -10.58 -64.50
C GLY A 1035 11.74 -11.83 -65.14
N LEU A 1036 11.52 -13.03 -64.59
CA LEU A 1036 11.99 -14.28 -65.19
C LEU A 1036 11.26 -14.59 -66.50
N THR A 1037 12.00 -15.01 -67.54
CA THR A 1037 11.47 -15.22 -68.89
C THR A 1037 10.45 -16.35 -68.97
N ASP A 1038 10.54 -17.31 -68.06
CA ASP A 1038 9.70 -18.51 -67.93
C ASP A 1038 8.69 -18.41 -66.77
N TYR A 1039 8.58 -17.25 -66.09
CA TYR A 1039 7.69 -17.06 -64.93
C TYR A 1039 6.23 -17.43 -65.19
N ASN A 1040 5.72 -17.11 -66.39
CA ASN A 1040 4.35 -17.41 -66.77
C ASN A 1040 4.11 -18.90 -67.08
N ASP A 1041 5.18 -19.64 -67.40
CA ASP A 1041 5.15 -21.08 -67.68
C ASP A 1041 5.25 -21.93 -66.39
N MET A 1042 5.67 -21.32 -65.27
CA MET A 1042 5.76 -21.98 -63.96
C MET A 1042 4.36 -22.35 -63.41
N PRO A 1043 4.23 -23.49 -62.70
CA PRO A 1043 3.01 -23.82 -61.97
C PRO A 1043 2.64 -22.76 -60.94
N THR A 1044 1.34 -22.53 -60.71
CA THR A 1044 0.85 -21.48 -59.79
C THR A 1044 1.35 -21.63 -58.35
N THR A 1045 1.68 -22.85 -57.91
CA THR A 1045 2.23 -23.10 -56.57
C THR A 1045 3.69 -22.65 -56.42
N TRP A 1046 4.42 -22.44 -57.51
CA TRP A 1046 5.83 -22.03 -57.49
C TRP A 1046 6.02 -20.51 -57.61
N ARG A 1047 4.98 -19.75 -57.99
CA ARG A 1047 5.08 -18.36 -58.43
C ARG A 1047 4.20 -17.39 -57.66
#